data_AF-A0A6P6IM47-F1
#
_entry.id   AF-A0A6P6IM47-F1
#
_cell.length_a   1.000
_cell.length_b   1.000
_cell.length_c   1.000
_cell.angle_alpha   90.00
_cell.angle_beta   90.00
_cell.angle_gamma   90.00
#
_symmetry.space_group_name_H-M   'P 1'
#
loop_
_entity.id
_entity.type
_entity.pdbx_description
1 polymer ?
#
loop_
_entity_poly.entity_id
_entity_poly.type
_entity_poly.pdbx_seq_one_letter_code
_entity_poly.pdbx_strand_id
1 'polypeptide(L)'
;MLRGLPSTASLARFCQKLNRLKPLEESTMETSLRRCLSTLDLTLLGVGGMVGSGLYVLTGTVAKQMAGPAVLLSFAVAAVASLLSALCYAEFGARLPRTGSAYLFTYVSMGELWAFLIGWNVLLEYLIGGAAVARAWSGYLDAMFNHRIHNFTEAYVGTWQVPLLAHYPDFLAAGIIILASVFISCGARVSSWLNHTFSVVSLVIILFIIILGFILARPHNWSAEEGGFAPFGFSGIMAGTATCFYAFVGFDVIAASSEEARNPKQAVPVAITISLGLAAGAYILVSTVLTLMVPWHSLDPDSALADAFYRRGYSWAGFIVAAGSICAMNTVLLSSLFSLPRIVYAMAVDGLFFQVFAQVHPRTQVPMAGILVFGGLMTCLALLLDLEALVQFLSIGTLLAYTFVATSIIVLRFQRTPPSSSSGPASPDPSVKEYHSFSDHIQLVGTEQDLAPEPGQLRPALRPYLGFLGRYRPGAAVAWALGILVASAITLACVLVFGDSALHLPYGGYILLLLLSSVMFLFSLLILGAHQQRRQQDTFQIPMVPLTPALSILLNICLMLKLSYLTWLRFSIWLLIGLAVYFGYGIWHSKENQRELPELTTTRYVVFPSTNLEETVQTVQPPSQLPSQESSPTE
;
A
#
# COMPACT_ATOMS: atom_id res chain seq x y z
N MET A 1 -4.12 38.77 29.02
CA MET A 1 -4.46 37.50 28.36
C MET A 1 -3.68 37.37 27.05
N LEU A 2 -2.46 36.82 27.07
CA LEU A 2 -1.72 36.43 25.88
C LEU A 2 -0.93 35.17 26.26
N ARG A 3 -1.56 34.01 26.03
CA ARG A 3 -1.02 32.69 26.36
C ARG A 3 0.08 32.35 25.34
N GLY A 4 1.24 31.95 25.83
CA GLY A 4 2.50 31.87 25.10
C GLY A 4 2.45 31.09 23.78
N LEU A 5 3.02 31.69 22.74
CA LEU A 5 3.43 31.00 21.53
C LEU A 5 4.54 29.99 21.88
N PRO A 6 4.51 28.75 21.35
CA PRO A 6 5.59 27.80 21.53
C PRO A 6 6.89 28.38 21.00
N SER A 7 7.97 28.31 21.77
CA SER A 7 9.29 28.76 21.32
C SER A 7 9.70 28.00 20.06
N THR A 8 10.41 28.64 19.13
CA THR A 8 10.86 28.02 17.86
C THR A 8 11.59 26.68 18.08
N ALA A 9 12.31 26.56 19.20
CA ALA A 9 12.98 25.32 19.63
C ALA A 9 12.01 24.20 20.09
N SER A 10 10.84 24.55 20.63
CA SER A 10 9.79 23.57 20.96
C SER A 10 9.09 23.05 19.71
N LEU A 11 8.86 23.93 18.73
CA LEU A 11 8.24 23.59 17.45
C LEU A 11 9.19 22.77 16.58
N ALA A 12 10.49 23.11 16.57
CA ALA A 12 11.52 22.32 15.91
C ALA A 12 11.65 20.91 16.52
N ARG A 13 11.67 20.79 17.86
CA ARG A 13 11.67 19.48 18.55
C ARG A 13 10.40 18.68 18.25
N PHE A 14 9.24 19.33 18.20
CA PHE A 14 7.99 18.67 17.84
C PHE A 14 8.01 18.16 16.40
N CYS A 15 8.46 18.96 15.43
CA CYS A 15 8.65 18.52 14.04
C CYS A 15 9.66 17.39 13.91
N GLN A 16 10.73 17.41 14.71
CA GLN A 16 11.72 16.33 14.75
C GLN A 16 11.10 15.03 15.27
N LYS A 17 10.26 15.09 16.32
CA LYS A 17 9.52 13.92 16.81
C LYS A 17 8.59 13.30 15.77
N LEU A 18 7.97 14.13 14.92
CA LEU A 18 7.03 13.66 13.89
C LEU A 18 7.72 13.01 12.69
N ASN A 19 8.94 13.43 12.38
CA ASN A 19 9.70 12.98 11.21
C ASN A 19 10.83 12.00 11.56
N ARG A 20 10.71 11.26 12.68
CA ARG A 20 11.69 10.22 13.05
C ARG A 20 11.76 9.15 11.98
N LEU A 21 12.96 8.80 11.57
CA LEU A 21 13.21 7.76 10.57
C LEU A 21 13.66 6.50 11.29
N LYS A 22 13.19 5.34 10.82
CA LYS A 22 13.65 4.06 11.34
C LYS A 22 14.98 3.68 10.66
N PRO A 23 16.09 3.51 11.40
CA PRO A 23 17.36 3.09 10.81
C PRO A 23 17.27 1.64 10.30
N LEU A 24 17.87 1.38 9.13
CA LEU A 24 17.99 0.04 8.56
C LEU A 24 19.19 -0.69 9.18
N GLU A 25 19.03 -1.25 10.38
CA GLU A 25 20.06 -2.11 10.97
C GLU A 25 20.12 -3.46 10.24
N GLU A 26 21.32 -3.99 10.00
CA GLU A 26 21.54 -5.27 9.30
C GLU A 26 20.91 -6.47 10.05
N SER A 27 20.87 -6.42 11.38
CA SER A 27 20.12 -7.36 12.23
C SER A 27 18.59 -7.28 12.01
N THR A 28 18.09 -6.11 11.60
CA THR A 28 16.68 -5.91 11.23
C THR A 28 16.37 -6.46 9.83
N MET A 29 17.33 -7.08 9.11
CA MET A 29 17.08 -7.84 7.88
C MET A 29 16.90 -9.35 8.11
N GLU A 30 17.12 -9.87 9.33
CA GLU A 30 16.94 -11.29 9.64
C GLU A 30 15.46 -11.68 9.82
N THR A 31 14.93 -12.47 8.89
CA THR A 31 13.50 -12.79 8.80
C THR A 31 13.08 -13.79 9.88
N SER A 32 12.01 -13.47 10.64
CA SER A 32 11.45 -14.41 11.64
C SER A 32 10.58 -15.50 11.02
N LEU A 33 10.15 -15.28 9.77
CA LEU A 33 9.30 -16.19 9.00
C LEU A 33 10.14 -17.09 8.07
N ARG A 34 9.66 -18.31 7.86
CA ARG A 34 10.31 -19.28 6.96
C ARG A 34 10.04 -18.89 5.50
N ARG A 35 11.10 -18.69 4.72
CA ARG A 35 11.00 -18.43 3.27
C ARG A 35 10.54 -19.70 2.53
N CYS A 36 9.25 -19.80 2.22
CA CYS A 36 8.65 -20.98 1.61
C CYS A 36 7.97 -20.70 0.27
N LEU A 37 7.48 -19.47 0.04
CA LEU A 37 6.67 -19.11 -1.12
C LEU A 37 7.52 -19.02 -2.40
N SER A 38 7.11 -19.75 -3.42
CA SER A 38 7.65 -19.66 -4.77
C SER A 38 7.03 -18.51 -5.56
N THR A 39 7.58 -18.21 -6.73
CA THR A 39 6.98 -17.23 -7.68
C THR A 39 5.55 -17.59 -8.04
N LEU A 40 5.25 -18.88 -8.23
CA LEU A 40 3.92 -19.36 -8.57
C LEU A 40 2.94 -19.22 -7.40
N ASP A 41 3.40 -19.47 -6.17
CA ASP A 41 2.57 -19.28 -4.98
C ASP A 41 2.22 -17.80 -4.80
N LEU A 42 3.19 -16.90 -5.04
CA LEU A 42 2.98 -15.45 -5.00
C LEU A 42 2.05 -14.97 -6.13
N THR A 43 2.14 -15.53 -7.35
CA THR A 43 1.20 -15.18 -8.42
C THR A 43 -0.22 -15.64 -8.11
N LEU A 44 -0.38 -16.86 -7.59
CA LEU A 44 -1.69 -17.38 -7.17
C LEU A 44 -2.29 -16.59 -6.02
N LEU A 45 -1.45 -16.15 -5.07
CA LEU A 45 -1.86 -15.28 -3.98
C LEU A 45 -2.34 -13.91 -4.50
N GLY A 46 -1.60 -13.32 -5.44
CA GLY A 46 -1.96 -12.05 -6.07
C GLY A 46 -3.25 -12.13 -6.90
N VAL A 47 -3.37 -13.14 -7.76
CA VAL A 47 -4.59 -13.35 -8.56
C VAL A 47 -5.78 -13.65 -7.66
N GLY A 48 -5.62 -14.50 -6.65
CA GLY A 48 -6.68 -14.79 -5.67
C GLY A 48 -7.06 -13.59 -4.80
N GLY A 49 -6.15 -12.63 -4.59
CA GLY A 49 -6.42 -11.37 -3.89
C GLY A 49 -7.15 -10.33 -4.75
N MET A 50 -6.84 -10.25 -6.05
CA MET A 50 -7.49 -9.32 -6.98
C MET A 50 -8.84 -9.84 -7.50
N VAL A 51 -8.90 -11.13 -7.82
CA VAL A 51 -10.10 -11.76 -8.40
C VAL A 51 -11.08 -12.13 -7.28
N GLY A 52 -12.10 -11.29 -7.11
CA GLY A 52 -13.20 -11.55 -6.18
C GLY A 52 -14.48 -10.85 -6.61
N SER A 53 -15.07 -10.11 -5.69
CA SER A 53 -16.27 -9.27 -5.91
C SER A 53 -16.12 -8.29 -7.09
N GLY A 54 -14.91 -7.81 -7.35
CA GLY A 54 -14.60 -6.95 -8.51
C GLY A 54 -14.94 -7.59 -9.86
N LEU A 55 -14.74 -8.91 -10.00
CA LEU A 55 -15.00 -9.63 -11.26
C LEU A 55 -16.45 -10.11 -11.34
N TYR A 56 -16.95 -10.66 -10.22
CA TYR A 56 -18.23 -11.36 -10.23
C TYR A 56 -19.45 -10.45 -10.07
N VAL A 57 -19.32 -9.34 -9.35
CA VAL A 57 -20.43 -8.42 -9.05
C VAL A 57 -20.21 -7.07 -9.72
N LEU A 58 -19.04 -6.46 -9.50
CA LEU A 58 -18.81 -5.09 -9.94
C LEU A 58 -18.82 -4.93 -11.47
N THR A 59 -18.34 -5.93 -12.21
CA THR A 59 -18.39 -5.94 -13.69
C THR A 59 -19.83 -5.78 -14.19
N GLY A 60 -20.81 -6.43 -13.56
CA GLY A 60 -22.23 -6.31 -13.90
C GLY A 60 -22.81 -4.94 -13.57
N THR A 61 -22.51 -4.44 -12.37
CA THR A 61 -22.95 -3.11 -11.92
C THR A 61 -22.43 -2.00 -12.83
N VAL A 62 -21.13 -1.99 -13.14
CA VAL A 62 -20.52 -0.98 -14.02
C VAL A 62 -21.04 -1.09 -15.45
N ALA A 63 -21.23 -2.31 -15.97
CA ALA A 63 -21.80 -2.52 -17.30
C ALA A 63 -23.23 -1.98 -17.39
N LYS A 64 -24.08 -2.22 -16.38
CA LYS A 64 -25.48 -1.78 -16.40
C LYS A 64 -25.64 -0.28 -16.16
N GLN A 65 -24.95 0.27 -15.16
CA GLN A 65 -25.25 1.60 -14.61
C GLN A 65 -24.31 2.71 -15.11
N MET A 66 -23.12 2.39 -15.63
CA MET A 66 -22.08 3.40 -15.88
C MET A 66 -21.52 3.40 -17.30
N ALA A 67 -21.14 2.25 -17.84
CA ALA A 67 -20.33 2.20 -19.06
C ALA A 67 -20.99 1.47 -20.24
N GLY A 68 -21.98 0.59 -20.00
CA GLY A 68 -22.51 -0.29 -21.05
C GLY A 68 -21.44 -1.27 -21.54
N PRO A 69 -21.45 -1.64 -22.84
CA PRO A 69 -20.40 -2.46 -23.45
C PRO A 69 -18.99 -1.86 -23.36
N ALA A 70 -18.87 -0.54 -23.25
CA ALA A 70 -17.59 0.15 -23.07
C ALA A 70 -16.92 -0.07 -21.71
N VAL A 71 -17.52 -0.88 -20.82
CA VAL A 71 -16.90 -1.33 -19.56
C VAL A 71 -15.51 -1.95 -19.76
N LEU A 72 -15.25 -2.58 -20.91
CA LEU A 72 -13.93 -3.13 -21.24
C LEU A 72 -12.86 -2.03 -21.37
N LEU A 73 -13.23 -0.82 -21.83
CA LEU A 73 -12.34 0.33 -21.87
C LEU A 73 -12.10 0.87 -20.46
N SER A 74 -13.13 0.89 -19.60
CA SER A 74 -12.99 1.25 -18.19
C SER A 74 -11.99 0.35 -17.47
N PHE A 75 -12.11 -0.97 -17.65
CA PHE A 75 -11.14 -1.93 -17.10
C PHE A 75 -9.75 -1.78 -17.71
N ALA A 76 -9.63 -1.50 -19.02
CA ALA A 76 -8.33 -1.29 -19.65
C ALA A 76 -7.59 -0.05 -19.09
N VAL A 77 -8.29 1.08 -18.92
CA VAL A 77 -7.71 2.28 -18.33
C VAL A 77 -7.36 2.07 -16.86
N ALA A 78 -8.24 1.40 -16.10
CA ALA A 78 -7.98 1.05 -14.70
C ALA A 78 -6.78 0.10 -14.55
N ALA A 79 -6.61 -0.85 -15.46
CA ALA A 79 -5.46 -1.75 -15.49
C ALA A 79 -4.15 -1.00 -15.72
N VAL A 80 -4.12 -0.01 -16.61
CA VAL A 80 -2.93 0.82 -16.84
C VAL A 80 -2.59 1.65 -15.60
N ALA A 81 -3.57 2.29 -14.97
CA ALA A 81 -3.36 3.05 -13.73
C ALA A 81 -2.85 2.15 -12.59
N SER A 82 -3.41 0.95 -12.48
CA SER A 82 -3.00 -0.06 -11.50
C SER A 82 -1.59 -0.59 -11.80
N LEU A 83 -1.21 -0.79 -13.06
CA LEU A 83 0.11 -1.27 -13.46
C LEU A 83 1.21 -0.27 -13.08
N LEU A 84 0.97 1.02 -13.30
CA LEU A 84 1.93 2.06 -12.92
C LEU A 84 2.16 2.06 -11.39
N SER A 85 1.08 1.88 -10.61
CA SER A 85 1.15 1.76 -9.16
C SER A 85 1.81 0.44 -8.72
N ALA A 86 1.49 -0.67 -9.39
CA ALA A 86 2.03 -1.99 -9.10
C ALA A 86 3.54 -2.09 -9.38
N LEU A 87 4.03 -1.43 -10.43
CA LEU A 87 5.47 -1.30 -10.69
C LEU A 87 6.18 -0.58 -9.54
N CYS A 88 5.56 0.46 -8.97
CA CYS A 88 6.07 1.13 -7.78
C CYS A 88 6.15 0.14 -6.60
N TYR A 89 5.09 -0.63 -6.36
CA TYR A 89 5.08 -1.68 -5.33
C TYR A 89 6.09 -2.81 -5.60
N ALA A 90 6.40 -3.11 -6.86
CA ALA A 90 7.36 -4.15 -7.23
C ALA A 90 8.80 -3.78 -6.86
N GLU A 91 9.26 -2.56 -7.17
CA GLU A 91 10.56 -2.07 -6.70
C GLU A 91 10.57 -1.98 -5.18
N PHE A 92 9.45 -1.58 -4.61
CA PHE A 92 9.29 -1.47 -3.18
C PHE A 92 9.47 -2.82 -2.45
N GLY A 93 8.73 -3.86 -2.85
CA GLY A 93 8.83 -5.21 -2.27
C GLY A 93 10.15 -5.93 -2.58
N ALA A 94 10.85 -5.54 -3.65
CA ALA A 94 12.17 -6.09 -3.98
C ALA A 94 13.30 -5.48 -3.11
N ARG A 95 13.16 -4.24 -2.64
CA ARG A 95 14.18 -3.53 -1.84
C ARG A 95 14.15 -3.89 -0.36
N LEU A 96 12.96 -4.04 0.22
CA LEU A 96 12.77 -4.25 1.66
C LEU A 96 11.83 -5.45 1.90
N PRO A 97 12.37 -6.68 1.90
CA PRO A 97 11.58 -7.91 2.04
C PRO A 97 11.19 -8.18 3.50
N ARG A 98 10.32 -7.33 4.05
CA ARG A 98 9.77 -7.43 5.41
C ARG A 98 8.25 -7.34 5.40
N THR A 99 7.60 -8.03 6.33
CA THR A 99 6.15 -7.97 6.52
C THR A 99 5.70 -6.56 6.92
N GLY A 100 4.59 -6.05 6.36
CA GLY A 100 4.10 -4.67 6.61
C GLY A 100 4.79 -3.62 5.75
N SER A 101 5.12 -4.01 4.53
CA SER A 101 6.10 -3.38 3.67
C SER A 101 5.79 -1.87 3.41
N ALA A 102 4.58 -1.49 2.99
CA ALA A 102 4.26 -0.07 2.70
C ALA A 102 4.46 0.87 3.92
N TYR A 103 4.05 0.42 5.11
CA TYR A 103 4.23 1.14 6.38
C TYR A 103 5.73 1.32 6.71
N LEU A 104 6.49 0.22 6.70
CA LEU A 104 7.90 0.23 7.08
C LEU A 104 8.73 1.12 6.15
N PHE A 105 8.40 1.13 4.86
CA PHE A 105 9.11 1.93 3.87
C PHE A 105 8.91 3.42 4.05
N THR A 106 7.67 3.83 4.29
CA THR A 106 7.38 5.23 4.58
C THR A 106 8.00 5.64 5.90
N TYR A 107 8.14 4.73 6.87
CA TYR A 107 8.90 4.98 8.08
C TYR A 107 10.38 5.23 7.78
N VAL A 108 10.98 4.47 6.87
CA VAL A 108 12.39 4.63 6.48
C VAL A 108 12.62 5.88 5.59
N SER A 109 11.63 6.33 4.82
CA SER A 109 11.81 7.38 3.80
C SER A 109 11.20 8.75 4.16
N MET A 110 10.01 8.79 4.74
CA MET A 110 9.25 10.01 5.04
C MET A 110 9.10 10.30 6.54
N GLY A 111 9.19 9.28 7.39
CA GLY A 111 9.17 9.40 8.85
C GLY A 111 7.95 8.81 9.53
N GLU A 112 7.96 8.85 10.86
CA GLU A 112 7.01 8.16 11.76
C GLU A 112 5.54 8.54 11.53
N LEU A 113 5.21 9.83 11.44
CA LEU A 113 3.82 10.27 11.24
C LEU A 113 3.25 9.74 9.92
N TRP A 114 4.02 9.85 8.84
CA TRP A 114 3.61 9.38 7.51
C TRP A 114 3.49 7.86 7.46
N ALA A 115 4.40 7.15 8.14
CA ALA A 115 4.29 5.70 8.30
C ALA A 115 2.98 5.33 8.99
N PHE A 116 2.69 5.94 10.13
CA PHE A 116 1.44 5.69 10.86
C PHE A 116 0.20 5.96 10.00
N LEU A 117 0.16 7.10 9.29
CA LEU A 117 -0.98 7.44 8.43
C LEU A 117 -1.21 6.39 7.33
N ILE A 118 -0.14 5.88 6.72
CA ILE A 118 -0.24 4.82 5.72
C ILE A 118 -0.66 3.50 6.37
N GLY A 119 -0.08 3.13 7.51
CA GLY A 119 -0.49 1.93 8.24
C GLY A 119 -1.96 1.98 8.66
N TRP A 120 -2.44 3.14 9.11
CA TRP A 120 -3.84 3.39 9.47
C TRP A 120 -4.78 3.34 8.26
N ASN A 121 -4.31 3.79 7.11
CA ASN A 121 -5.06 3.71 5.86
C ASN A 121 -5.11 2.28 5.30
N VAL A 122 -4.00 1.54 5.36
CA VAL A 122 -3.95 0.13 4.96
C VAL A 122 -4.82 -0.72 5.90
N LEU A 123 -4.86 -0.39 7.19
CA LEU A 123 -5.79 -1.03 8.15
C LEU A 123 -7.25 -0.85 7.71
N LEU A 124 -7.63 0.36 7.30
CA LEU A 124 -8.96 0.65 6.77
C LEU A 124 -9.23 -0.14 5.48
N GLU A 125 -8.25 -0.21 4.59
CA GLU A 125 -8.35 -0.90 3.31
C GLU A 125 -8.70 -2.38 3.50
N TYR A 126 -7.96 -3.11 4.34
CA TYR A 126 -8.28 -4.51 4.60
C TYR A 126 -9.59 -4.70 5.37
N LEU A 127 -9.93 -3.76 6.28
CA LEU A 127 -11.15 -3.80 7.06
C LEU A 127 -12.40 -3.63 6.18
N ILE A 128 -12.43 -2.61 5.31
CA ILE A 128 -13.52 -2.36 4.38
C ILE A 128 -13.52 -3.41 3.26
N GLY A 129 -12.36 -3.80 2.76
CA GLY A 129 -12.21 -4.80 1.71
C GLY A 129 -12.87 -6.12 2.09
N GLY A 130 -12.61 -6.63 3.30
CA GLY A 130 -13.27 -7.84 3.80
C GLY A 130 -14.79 -7.66 3.97
N ALA A 131 -15.24 -6.52 4.47
CA ALA A 131 -16.68 -6.23 4.60
C ALA A 131 -17.39 -6.15 3.23
N ALA A 132 -16.77 -5.49 2.24
CA ALA A 132 -17.27 -5.37 0.88
C ALA A 132 -17.37 -6.75 0.20
N VAL A 133 -16.37 -7.60 0.38
CA VAL A 133 -16.38 -8.96 -0.19
C VAL A 133 -17.47 -9.82 0.46
N ALA A 134 -17.67 -9.72 1.78
CA ALA A 134 -18.75 -10.43 2.46
C ALA A 134 -20.14 -9.95 2.01
N ARG A 135 -20.32 -8.64 1.81
CA ARG A 135 -21.56 -8.07 1.23
C ARG A 135 -21.80 -8.55 -0.20
N ALA A 136 -20.76 -8.57 -1.03
CA ALA A 136 -20.85 -9.09 -2.38
C ALA A 136 -21.18 -10.59 -2.41
N TRP A 137 -20.63 -11.37 -1.48
CA TRP A 137 -20.96 -12.80 -1.33
C TRP A 137 -22.43 -12.99 -0.97
N SER A 138 -22.93 -12.21 -0.01
CA SER A 138 -24.32 -12.26 0.43
C SER A 138 -25.30 -11.86 -0.68
N GLY A 139 -25.05 -10.73 -1.35
CA GLY A 139 -25.87 -10.27 -2.47
C GLY A 139 -25.90 -11.27 -3.63
N TYR A 140 -24.75 -11.87 -3.95
CA TYR A 140 -24.68 -12.90 -4.99
C TYR A 140 -25.50 -14.15 -4.64
N LEU A 141 -25.38 -14.63 -3.40
CA LEU A 141 -26.16 -15.79 -2.93
C LEU A 141 -27.66 -15.46 -2.92
N ASP A 142 -28.03 -14.27 -2.45
CA ASP A 142 -29.43 -13.83 -2.39
C ASP A 142 -30.07 -13.73 -3.77
N ALA A 143 -29.35 -13.16 -4.75
CA ALA A 143 -29.80 -13.09 -6.14
C ALA A 143 -30.06 -14.49 -6.74
N MET A 144 -29.22 -15.48 -6.43
CA MET A 144 -29.46 -16.87 -6.86
C MET A 144 -30.73 -17.51 -6.27
N PHE A 145 -31.16 -17.06 -5.10
CA PHE A 145 -32.39 -17.51 -4.45
C PHE A 145 -33.60 -16.62 -4.75
N ASN A 146 -33.54 -15.80 -5.81
CA ASN A 146 -34.55 -14.82 -6.21
C ASN A 146 -34.83 -13.77 -5.12
N HIS A 147 -33.78 -13.22 -4.52
CA HIS A 147 -33.85 -12.17 -3.49
C HIS A 147 -34.69 -12.52 -2.25
N ARG A 148 -34.81 -13.81 -1.93
CA ARG A 148 -35.64 -14.27 -0.79
C ARG A 148 -35.06 -13.89 0.56
N ILE A 149 -33.74 -13.76 0.68
CA ILE A 149 -33.06 -13.42 1.94
C ILE A 149 -33.24 -11.93 2.21
N HIS A 150 -33.10 -11.10 1.17
CA HIS A 150 -33.43 -9.68 1.24
C HIS A 150 -34.91 -9.45 1.60
N ASN A 151 -35.84 -10.06 0.86
CA ASN A 151 -37.28 -9.92 1.11
C ASN A 151 -37.69 -10.39 2.53
N PHE A 152 -37.07 -11.47 3.03
CA PHE A 152 -37.28 -11.92 4.41
C PHE A 152 -36.79 -10.86 5.40
N THR A 153 -35.57 -10.37 5.21
CA THR A 153 -34.98 -9.39 6.14
C THR A 153 -35.79 -8.09 6.17
N GLU A 154 -36.22 -7.59 5.01
CA GLU A 154 -37.08 -6.41 4.93
C GLU A 154 -38.44 -6.64 5.62
N ALA A 155 -39.05 -7.81 5.43
CA ALA A 155 -40.35 -8.13 6.01
C ALA A 155 -40.33 -8.23 7.55
N TYR A 156 -39.25 -8.75 8.14
CA TYR A 156 -39.18 -9.02 9.59
C TYR A 156 -38.38 -7.98 10.39
N VAL A 157 -37.35 -7.36 9.80
CA VAL A 157 -36.43 -6.45 10.49
C VAL A 157 -36.69 -4.98 10.13
N GLY A 158 -37.32 -4.74 8.98
CA GLY A 158 -37.66 -3.40 8.48
C GLY A 158 -36.52 -2.74 7.70
N THR A 159 -36.87 -1.70 6.93
CA THR A 159 -35.92 -0.96 6.10
C THR A 159 -35.42 0.29 6.82
N TRP A 160 -34.15 0.63 6.56
CA TRP A 160 -33.53 1.86 7.04
C TRP A 160 -33.48 2.88 5.91
N GLN A 161 -34.06 4.07 6.14
CA GLN A 161 -34.06 5.19 5.19
C GLN A 161 -33.03 6.26 5.56
N VAL A 162 -31.85 5.84 6.04
CA VAL A 162 -30.76 6.76 6.37
C VAL A 162 -29.72 6.69 5.26
N PRO A 163 -29.38 7.80 4.58
CA PRO A 163 -28.43 7.79 3.45
C PRO A 163 -27.00 7.35 3.83
N LEU A 164 -26.72 7.16 5.12
CA LEU A 164 -25.43 6.70 5.63
C LEU A 164 -25.38 5.17 5.85
N LEU A 165 -26.53 4.52 6.05
CA LEU A 165 -26.64 3.10 6.38
C LEU A 165 -27.22 2.32 5.19
N ALA A 166 -26.94 1.01 5.16
CA ALA A 166 -27.55 0.09 4.21
C ALA A 166 -29.08 0.11 4.34
N HIS A 167 -29.77 -0.18 3.23
CA HIS A 167 -31.23 -0.23 3.21
C HIS A 167 -31.80 -1.30 4.16
N TYR A 168 -31.04 -2.37 4.37
CA TYR A 168 -31.34 -3.45 5.31
C TYR A 168 -30.04 -3.94 5.96
N PRO A 169 -30.09 -4.42 7.21
CA PRO A 169 -28.94 -5.06 7.84
C PRO A 169 -28.68 -6.44 7.25
N ASP A 170 -27.44 -6.68 6.79
CA ASP A 170 -27.08 -7.97 6.17
C ASP A 170 -26.51 -8.97 7.19
N PHE A 171 -27.40 -9.79 7.75
CA PHE A 171 -27.03 -10.84 8.71
C PHE A 171 -26.22 -11.97 8.07
N LEU A 172 -26.38 -12.23 6.77
CA LEU A 172 -25.68 -13.29 6.07
C LEU A 172 -24.21 -12.90 5.89
N ALA A 173 -23.93 -11.68 5.43
CA ALA A 173 -22.58 -11.12 5.36
C ALA A 173 -21.89 -11.15 6.72
N ALA A 174 -22.59 -10.74 7.78
CA ALA A 174 -22.07 -10.79 9.14
C ALA A 174 -21.73 -12.24 9.59
N GLY A 175 -22.61 -13.20 9.32
CA GLY A 175 -22.41 -14.60 9.67
C GLY A 175 -21.17 -15.21 9.01
N ILE A 176 -20.89 -14.88 7.74
CA ILE A 176 -19.73 -15.41 7.03
C ILE A 176 -18.43 -14.82 7.57
N ILE A 177 -18.40 -13.53 7.92
CA ILE A 177 -17.20 -12.92 8.52
C ILE A 177 -16.90 -13.56 9.88
N ILE A 178 -17.92 -13.80 10.71
CA ILE A 178 -17.75 -14.50 11.98
C ILE A 178 -17.22 -15.91 11.74
N LEU A 179 -17.81 -16.66 10.79
CA LEU A 179 -17.37 -18.01 10.44
C LEU A 179 -15.91 -18.02 9.96
N ALA A 180 -15.54 -17.10 9.06
CA ALA A 180 -14.18 -16.96 8.55
C ALA A 180 -13.19 -16.55 9.66
N SER A 181 -13.60 -15.68 10.57
CA SER A 181 -12.79 -15.26 11.73
C SER A 181 -12.53 -16.42 12.69
N VAL A 182 -13.55 -17.23 12.98
CA VAL A 182 -13.40 -18.45 13.79
C VAL A 182 -12.48 -19.44 13.08
N PHE A 183 -12.65 -19.62 11.77
CA PHE A 183 -11.84 -20.54 10.98
C PHE A 183 -10.34 -20.15 10.99
N ILE A 184 -10.02 -18.87 10.79
CA ILE A 184 -8.63 -18.38 10.83
C ILE A 184 -8.05 -18.52 12.25
N SER A 185 -8.88 -18.36 13.27
CA SER A 185 -8.47 -18.56 14.67
C SER A 185 -8.02 -20.00 14.94
N CYS A 186 -8.50 -21.00 14.19
CA CYS A 186 -8.10 -22.40 14.35
C CYS A 186 -6.69 -22.74 13.82
N GLY A 187 -6.05 -21.85 13.03
CA GLY A 187 -4.64 -21.97 12.67
C GLY A 187 -4.29 -21.59 11.23
N ALA A 188 -3.13 -20.96 11.07
CA ALA A 188 -2.66 -20.40 9.79
C ALA A 188 -2.41 -21.45 8.69
N ARG A 189 -1.95 -22.66 9.05
CA ARG A 189 -1.54 -23.69 8.06
C ARG A 189 -2.74 -24.23 7.27
N VAL A 190 -3.86 -24.46 7.96
CA VAL A 190 -5.10 -24.95 7.32
C VAL A 190 -5.70 -23.85 6.44
N SER A 191 -5.70 -22.61 6.92
CA SER A 191 -6.20 -21.45 6.18
C SER A 191 -5.43 -21.22 4.88
N SER A 192 -4.10 -21.32 4.90
CA SER A 192 -3.27 -21.12 3.69
C SER A 192 -3.52 -22.18 2.62
N TRP A 193 -3.63 -23.46 3.01
CA TRP A 193 -3.90 -24.54 2.05
C TRP A 193 -5.27 -24.40 1.38
N LEU A 194 -6.30 -24.05 2.17
CA LEU A 194 -7.65 -23.85 1.67
C LEU A 194 -7.71 -22.62 0.74
N ASN A 195 -7.00 -21.53 1.08
CA ASN A 195 -6.89 -20.36 0.22
C ASN A 195 -6.28 -20.71 -1.16
N HIS A 196 -5.19 -21.47 -1.19
CA HIS A 196 -4.58 -21.92 -2.45
C HIS A 196 -5.54 -22.76 -3.29
N THR A 197 -6.30 -23.65 -2.66
CA THR A 197 -7.26 -24.52 -3.34
C THR A 197 -8.38 -23.71 -3.98
N PHE A 198 -8.95 -22.75 -3.24
CA PHE A 198 -10.01 -21.88 -3.78
C PHE A 198 -9.52 -20.93 -4.87
N SER A 199 -8.30 -20.39 -4.77
CA SER A 199 -7.70 -19.59 -5.85
C SER A 199 -7.59 -20.38 -7.15
N VAL A 200 -7.11 -21.63 -7.10
CA VAL A 200 -6.96 -22.48 -8.29
C VAL A 200 -8.32 -22.81 -8.90
N VAL A 201 -9.30 -23.18 -8.08
CA VAL A 201 -10.68 -23.45 -8.53
C VAL A 201 -11.29 -22.22 -9.20
N SER A 202 -11.12 -21.05 -8.59
CA SER A 202 -11.60 -19.78 -9.15
C SER A 202 -11.01 -19.49 -10.53
N LEU A 203 -9.70 -19.66 -10.69
CA LEU A 203 -9.01 -19.40 -11.97
C LEU A 203 -9.50 -20.35 -13.08
N VAL A 204 -9.74 -21.63 -12.76
CA VAL A 204 -10.32 -22.61 -13.69
C VAL A 204 -11.73 -22.20 -14.12
N ILE A 205 -12.55 -21.69 -13.19
CA ILE A 205 -13.93 -21.27 -13.49
C ILE A 205 -13.95 -19.99 -14.33
N ILE A 206 -13.02 -19.06 -14.12
CA ILE A 206 -12.86 -17.90 -15.01
C ILE A 206 -12.56 -18.33 -16.44
N LEU A 207 -11.64 -19.28 -16.62
CA LEU A 207 -11.34 -19.81 -17.95
C LEU A 207 -12.57 -20.45 -18.59
N PHE A 208 -13.36 -21.19 -17.80
CA PHE A 208 -14.64 -21.75 -18.24
C PHE A 208 -15.64 -20.67 -18.67
N ILE A 209 -15.80 -19.58 -17.90
CA ILE A 209 -16.66 -18.45 -18.24
C ILE A 209 -16.25 -17.83 -19.58
N ILE A 210 -14.95 -17.62 -19.77
CA ILE A 210 -14.41 -17.02 -20.99
C ILE A 210 -14.70 -17.92 -22.19
N ILE A 211 -14.34 -19.21 -22.12
CA ILE A 211 -14.51 -20.15 -23.24
C ILE A 211 -15.99 -20.32 -23.59
N LEU A 212 -16.82 -20.68 -22.61
CA LEU A 212 -18.23 -20.95 -22.87
C LEU A 212 -18.94 -19.66 -23.27
N GLY A 213 -18.65 -18.54 -22.64
CA GLY A 213 -19.32 -17.30 -22.95
C GLY A 213 -18.97 -16.73 -24.33
N PHE A 214 -17.74 -16.95 -24.85
CA PHE A 214 -17.45 -16.65 -26.27
C PHE A 214 -18.24 -17.52 -27.24
N ILE A 215 -18.50 -18.79 -26.90
CA ILE A 215 -19.35 -19.68 -27.72
C ILE A 215 -20.80 -19.17 -27.76
N LEU A 216 -21.28 -18.56 -26.66
CA LEU A 216 -22.64 -18.01 -26.58
C LEU A 216 -22.78 -16.55 -27.01
N ALA A 217 -21.66 -15.87 -27.31
CA ALA A 217 -21.62 -14.45 -27.64
C ALA A 217 -22.43 -14.11 -28.91
N ARG A 218 -23.21 -13.03 -28.85
CA ARG A 218 -23.94 -12.48 -29.99
C ARG A 218 -23.47 -11.03 -30.25
N PRO A 219 -22.71 -10.77 -31.33
CA PRO A 219 -22.25 -9.42 -31.69
C PRO A 219 -23.39 -8.40 -31.86
N HIS A 220 -24.61 -8.87 -32.12
CA HIS A 220 -25.80 -8.02 -32.21
C HIS A 220 -26.09 -7.23 -30.92
N ASN A 221 -25.68 -7.73 -29.74
CA ASN A 221 -25.89 -7.03 -28.46
C ASN A 221 -25.08 -5.73 -28.33
N TRP A 222 -24.11 -5.50 -29.21
CA TRP A 222 -23.35 -4.25 -29.31
C TRP A 222 -23.86 -3.32 -30.43
N SER A 223 -24.93 -3.71 -31.12
CA SER A 223 -25.51 -2.92 -32.21
C SER A 223 -26.11 -1.61 -31.71
N ALA A 224 -26.32 -0.67 -32.65
CA ALA A 224 -26.96 0.61 -32.35
C ALA A 224 -28.41 0.44 -31.83
N GLU A 225 -29.08 -0.66 -32.17
CA GLU A 225 -30.45 -0.97 -31.75
C GLU A 225 -30.54 -1.22 -30.23
N GLU A 226 -29.48 -1.77 -29.65
CA GLU A 226 -29.37 -2.09 -28.22
C GLU A 226 -28.73 -0.96 -27.39
N GLY A 227 -28.59 0.24 -27.95
CA GLY A 227 -27.97 1.41 -27.30
C GLY A 227 -26.49 1.62 -27.63
N GLY A 228 -25.92 0.81 -28.52
CA GLY A 228 -24.55 0.95 -29.03
C GLY A 228 -23.45 0.60 -28.01
N PHE A 229 -22.20 0.83 -28.41
CA PHE A 229 -21.03 0.43 -27.62
C PHE A 229 -20.81 1.28 -26.35
N ALA A 230 -21.07 2.58 -26.40
CA ALA A 230 -20.79 3.51 -25.31
C ALA A 230 -22.02 4.41 -25.02
N PRO A 231 -23.11 3.86 -24.43
CA PRO A 231 -24.36 4.59 -24.22
C PRO A 231 -24.20 5.81 -23.30
N PHE A 232 -23.30 5.75 -22.32
CA PHE A 232 -23.01 6.82 -21.37
C PHE A 232 -21.85 7.74 -21.79
N GLY A 233 -21.32 7.55 -23.00
CA GLY A 233 -20.20 8.32 -23.55
C GLY A 233 -18.91 8.23 -22.73
N PHE A 234 -18.00 9.17 -22.98
CA PHE A 234 -16.68 9.21 -22.32
C PHE A 234 -16.79 9.44 -20.80
N SER A 235 -17.79 10.21 -20.36
CA SER A 235 -18.04 10.47 -18.94
C SER A 235 -18.35 9.18 -18.18
N GLY A 236 -19.23 8.34 -18.72
CA GLY A 236 -19.56 7.03 -18.16
C GLY A 236 -18.38 6.07 -18.12
N ILE A 237 -17.56 6.05 -19.18
CA ILE A 237 -16.32 5.24 -19.21
C ILE A 237 -15.39 5.66 -18.07
N MET A 238 -15.18 6.96 -17.85
CA MET A 238 -14.29 7.46 -16.80
C MET A 238 -14.83 7.22 -15.38
N ALA A 239 -16.15 7.38 -15.17
CA ALA A 239 -16.80 7.02 -13.91
C ALA A 239 -16.68 5.51 -13.62
N GLY A 240 -16.88 4.68 -14.65
CA GLY A 240 -16.65 3.24 -14.61
C GLY A 240 -15.21 2.90 -14.26
N THR A 241 -14.21 3.61 -14.82
CA THR A 241 -12.78 3.39 -14.53
C THR A 241 -12.46 3.56 -13.05
N ALA A 242 -12.99 4.60 -12.39
CA ALA A 242 -12.75 4.84 -10.96
C ALA A 242 -13.32 3.71 -10.09
N THR A 243 -14.49 3.18 -10.47
CA THR A 243 -15.11 2.04 -9.80
C THR A 243 -14.35 0.74 -10.09
N CYS A 244 -14.03 0.47 -11.36
CA CYS A 244 -13.24 -0.69 -11.81
C CYS A 244 -11.85 -0.77 -11.19
N PHE A 245 -11.27 0.35 -10.73
CA PHE A 245 -10.00 0.36 -10.02
C PHE A 245 -10.02 -0.55 -8.79
N TYR A 246 -11.16 -0.66 -8.09
CA TYR A 246 -11.35 -1.60 -6.99
C TYR A 246 -10.98 -3.04 -7.36
N ALA A 247 -11.31 -3.46 -8.59
CA ALA A 247 -11.10 -4.83 -9.03
C ALA A 247 -9.60 -5.20 -9.17
N PHE A 248 -8.72 -4.20 -9.21
CA PHE A 248 -7.27 -4.38 -9.28
C PHE A 248 -6.58 -4.24 -7.92
N VAL A 249 -7.31 -3.92 -6.85
CA VAL A 249 -6.78 -3.91 -5.49
C VAL A 249 -6.46 -5.34 -5.06
N GLY A 250 -5.30 -5.58 -4.44
CA GLY A 250 -4.88 -6.90 -3.96
C GLY A 250 -3.49 -7.36 -4.45
N PHE A 251 -2.88 -6.72 -5.44
CA PHE A 251 -1.50 -7.04 -5.84
C PHE A 251 -0.47 -6.69 -4.74
N ASP A 252 -0.82 -5.76 -3.85
CA ASP A 252 -0.01 -5.31 -2.71
C ASP A 252 0.13 -6.40 -1.63
N VAL A 253 -0.77 -7.38 -1.58
CA VAL A 253 -0.66 -8.59 -0.74
C VAL A 253 0.64 -9.36 -1.06
N ILE A 254 1.08 -9.35 -2.32
CA ILE A 254 2.35 -9.96 -2.74
C ILE A 254 3.52 -9.22 -2.10
N ALA A 255 3.48 -7.88 -2.09
CA ALA A 255 4.50 -7.06 -1.45
C ALA A 255 4.49 -7.22 0.08
N ALA A 256 3.32 -7.41 0.69
CA ALA A 256 3.19 -7.71 2.12
C ALA A 256 3.77 -9.09 2.49
N SER A 257 3.74 -10.04 1.56
CA SER A 257 4.24 -11.42 1.73
C SER A 257 5.70 -11.61 1.28
N SER A 258 6.41 -10.52 1.01
CA SER A 258 7.80 -10.55 0.51
C SER A 258 8.79 -11.20 1.48
N GLU A 259 8.52 -11.17 2.80
CA GLU A 259 9.35 -11.83 3.82
C GLU A 259 9.30 -13.37 3.74
N GLU A 260 8.19 -13.92 3.26
CA GLU A 260 7.96 -15.37 3.12
C GLU A 260 8.45 -15.91 1.75
N ALA A 261 8.86 -15.03 0.83
CA ALA A 261 9.33 -15.39 -0.50
C ALA A 261 10.74 -15.98 -0.49
N ARG A 262 10.98 -17.05 -1.29
CA ARG A 262 12.31 -17.66 -1.41
C ARG A 262 13.36 -16.70 -1.99
N ASN A 263 12.99 -15.95 -3.03
CA ASN A 263 13.86 -14.95 -3.68
C ASN A 263 13.09 -13.65 -3.90
N PRO A 264 12.93 -12.78 -2.88
CA PRO A 264 12.06 -11.61 -2.98
C PRO A 264 12.50 -10.61 -4.04
N LYS A 265 13.81 -10.45 -4.27
CA LYS A 265 14.39 -9.49 -5.22
C LYS A 265 13.91 -9.69 -6.66
N GLN A 266 13.68 -10.95 -7.06
CA GLN A 266 13.23 -11.31 -8.40
C GLN A 266 11.79 -11.81 -8.41
N ALA A 267 11.38 -12.57 -7.40
CA ALA A 267 10.07 -13.21 -7.39
C ALA A 267 8.92 -12.22 -7.20
N VAL A 268 9.10 -11.21 -6.33
CA VAL A 268 8.03 -10.24 -6.03
C VAL A 268 7.68 -9.38 -7.26
N PRO A 269 8.65 -8.76 -7.98
CA PRO A 269 8.33 -7.99 -9.18
C PRO A 269 7.67 -8.81 -10.29
N VAL A 270 8.17 -10.03 -10.52
CA VAL A 270 7.64 -10.94 -11.53
C VAL A 270 6.21 -11.35 -11.15
N ALA A 271 5.98 -11.68 -9.88
CA ALA A 271 4.67 -12.09 -9.41
C ALA A 271 3.63 -10.97 -9.50
N ILE A 272 3.98 -9.73 -9.11
CA ILE A 272 3.10 -8.56 -9.23
C ILE A 272 2.72 -8.31 -10.70
N THR A 273 3.70 -8.32 -11.60
CA THR A 273 3.44 -8.02 -13.02
C THR A 273 2.60 -9.11 -13.68
N ILE A 274 2.91 -10.38 -13.44
CA ILE A 274 2.15 -11.52 -14.00
C ILE A 274 0.73 -11.56 -13.44
N SER A 275 0.57 -11.45 -12.12
CA SER A 275 -0.76 -11.51 -11.49
C SER A 275 -1.66 -10.38 -11.98
N LEU A 276 -1.14 -9.15 -12.08
CA LEU A 276 -1.91 -8.01 -12.57
C LEU A 276 -2.26 -8.16 -14.05
N GLY A 277 -1.33 -8.64 -14.88
CA GLY A 277 -1.59 -8.93 -16.29
C GLY A 277 -2.67 -9.99 -16.50
N LEU A 278 -2.63 -11.07 -15.70
CA LEU A 278 -3.66 -12.12 -15.72
C LEU A 278 -5.01 -11.59 -15.27
N ALA A 279 -5.05 -10.81 -14.19
CA ALA A 279 -6.28 -10.19 -13.70
C ALA A 279 -6.86 -9.23 -14.75
N ALA A 280 -6.05 -8.34 -15.33
CA ALA A 280 -6.48 -7.41 -16.37
C ALA A 280 -7.05 -8.13 -17.60
N GLY A 281 -6.36 -9.18 -18.07
CA GLY A 281 -6.86 -10.03 -19.15
C GLY A 281 -8.20 -10.67 -18.80
N ALA A 282 -8.33 -11.26 -17.62
CA ALA A 282 -9.57 -11.86 -17.15
C ALA A 282 -10.72 -10.84 -17.09
N TYR A 283 -10.50 -9.66 -16.50
CA TYR A 283 -11.51 -8.60 -16.42
C TYR A 283 -11.99 -8.13 -17.80
N ILE A 284 -11.07 -7.85 -18.71
CA ILE A 284 -11.41 -7.39 -20.07
C ILE A 284 -12.16 -8.49 -20.83
N LEU A 285 -11.70 -9.74 -20.78
CA LEU A 285 -12.33 -10.86 -21.50
C LEU A 285 -13.71 -11.19 -20.93
N VAL A 286 -13.84 -11.29 -19.60
CA VAL A 286 -15.11 -11.59 -18.94
C VAL A 286 -16.13 -10.47 -19.18
N SER A 287 -15.71 -9.20 -19.10
CA SER A 287 -16.61 -8.06 -19.38
C SER A 287 -17.08 -8.03 -20.84
N THR A 288 -16.20 -8.39 -21.78
CA THR A 288 -16.52 -8.53 -23.20
C THR A 288 -17.54 -9.63 -23.42
N VAL A 289 -17.30 -10.80 -22.85
CA VAL A 289 -18.19 -11.96 -22.92
C VAL A 289 -19.56 -11.66 -22.31
N LEU A 290 -19.60 -11.07 -21.12
CA LEU A 290 -20.84 -10.74 -20.41
C LEU A 290 -21.75 -9.84 -21.26
N THR A 291 -21.19 -8.75 -21.80
CA THR A 291 -21.95 -7.77 -22.60
C THR A 291 -22.32 -8.28 -23.99
N LEU A 292 -21.60 -9.27 -24.53
CA LEU A 292 -21.95 -9.96 -25.78
C LEU A 292 -22.97 -11.09 -25.57
N MET A 293 -23.05 -11.70 -24.40
CA MET A 293 -24.01 -12.78 -24.13
C MET A 293 -25.43 -12.25 -23.94
N VAL A 294 -25.57 -11.15 -23.18
CA VAL A 294 -26.85 -10.57 -22.78
C VAL A 294 -26.82 -9.04 -22.93
N PRO A 295 -27.92 -8.39 -23.37
CA PRO A 295 -28.01 -6.94 -23.46
C PRO A 295 -27.76 -6.25 -22.11
N TRP A 296 -26.92 -5.22 -22.11
CA TRP A 296 -26.36 -4.57 -20.91
C TRP A 296 -27.43 -3.97 -19.98
N HIS A 297 -28.53 -3.46 -20.51
CA HIS A 297 -29.63 -2.85 -19.73
C HIS A 297 -30.47 -3.89 -18.98
N SER A 298 -30.43 -5.15 -19.41
CA SER A 298 -31.19 -6.23 -18.79
C SER A 298 -30.43 -6.95 -17.68
N LEU A 299 -29.12 -6.72 -17.54
CA LEU A 299 -28.27 -7.41 -16.55
C LEU A 299 -28.78 -7.21 -15.13
N ASP A 300 -28.69 -8.23 -14.30
CA ASP A 300 -28.83 -8.07 -12.84
C ASP A 300 -27.50 -7.57 -12.25
N PRO A 301 -27.45 -6.41 -11.55
CA PRO A 301 -26.19 -5.88 -11.01
C PRO A 301 -25.51 -6.80 -9.98
N ASP A 302 -26.26 -7.61 -9.21
CA ASP A 302 -25.72 -8.39 -8.10
C ASP A 302 -25.19 -9.77 -8.53
N SER A 303 -25.73 -10.34 -9.61
CA SER A 303 -25.34 -11.67 -10.10
C SER A 303 -25.22 -11.77 -11.62
N ALA A 304 -24.76 -10.69 -12.28
CA ALA A 304 -24.74 -10.55 -13.74
C ALA A 304 -24.17 -11.76 -14.48
N LEU A 305 -23.04 -12.32 -14.01
CA LEU A 305 -22.38 -13.44 -14.69
C LEU A 305 -23.20 -14.72 -14.66
N ALA A 306 -23.73 -15.14 -13.51
CA ALA A 306 -24.53 -16.36 -13.43
C ALA A 306 -25.87 -16.17 -14.13
N ASP A 307 -26.53 -15.03 -13.92
CA ASP A 307 -27.80 -14.67 -14.58
C ASP A 307 -27.68 -14.69 -16.11
N ALA A 308 -26.54 -14.24 -16.66
CA ALA A 308 -26.28 -14.31 -18.09
C ALA A 308 -26.35 -15.74 -18.65
N PHE A 309 -25.86 -16.76 -17.92
CA PHE A 309 -25.97 -18.15 -18.35
C PHE A 309 -27.39 -18.71 -18.16
N TYR A 310 -28.09 -18.33 -17.08
CA TYR A 310 -29.49 -18.73 -16.85
C TYR A 310 -30.41 -18.25 -17.97
N ARG A 311 -30.32 -16.97 -18.35
CA ARG A 311 -31.14 -16.39 -19.43
C ARG A 311 -30.88 -16.99 -20.81
N ARG A 312 -29.69 -17.55 -21.00
CA ARG A 312 -29.32 -18.25 -22.23
C ARG A 312 -29.77 -19.72 -22.25
N GLY A 313 -30.40 -20.20 -21.18
CA GLY A 313 -30.87 -21.58 -21.05
C GLY A 313 -29.84 -22.57 -20.51
N TYR A 314 -28.66 -22.10 -20.06
CA TYR A 314 -27.58 -22.93 -19.54
C TYR A 314 -27.51 -22.84 -18.01
N SER A 315 -28.57 -23.30 -17.34
CA SER A 315 -28.68 -23.24 -15.87
C SER A 315 -27.56 -23.98 -15.14
N TRP A 316 -27.12 -25.12 -15.66
CA TRP A 316 -25.99 -25.88 -15.12
C TRP A 316 -24.68 -25.08 -15.13
N ALA A 317 -24.45 -24.26 -16.16
CA ALA A 317 -23.29 -23.39 -16.23
C ALA A 317 -23.40 -22.25 -15.23
N GLY A 318 -24.61 -21.69 -15.04
CA GLY A 318 -24.89 -20.70 -14.00
C GLY A 318 -24.49 -21.18 -12.59
N PHE A 319 -24.78 -22.43 -12.23
CA PHE A 319 -24.36 -23.01 -10.95
C PHE A 319 -22.83 -23.14 -10.81
N ILE A 320 -22.12 -23.49 -11.88
CA ILE A 320 -20.65 -23.58 -11.87
C ILE A 320 -20.04 -22.18 -11.65
N VAL A 321 -20.56 -21.18 -12.37
CA VAL A 321 -20.12 -19.78 -12.22
C VAL A 321 -20.37 -19.27 -10.81
N ALA A 322 -21.54 -19.59 -10.24
CA ALA A 322 -21.86 -19.26 -8.87
C ALA A 322 -20.91 -19.90 -7.86
N ALA A 323 -20.62 -21.19 -7.98
CA ALA A 323 -19.66 -21.87 -7.13
C ALA A 323 -18.27 -21.21 -7.22
N GLY A 324 -17.87 -20.78 -8.42
CA GLY A 324 -16.61 -20.04 -8.63
C GLY A 324 -16.58 -18.68 -7.93
N SER A 325 -17.69 -17.94 -7.97
CA SER A 325 -17.81 -16.65 -7.27
C SER A 325 -17.65 -16.82 -5.75
N ILE A 326 -18.28 -17.84 -5.18
CA ILE A 326 -18.23 -18.16 -3.75
C ILE A 326 -16.80 -18.54 -3.34
N CYS A 327 -16.12 -19.38 -4.13
CA CYS A 327 -14.72 -19.72 -3.90
C CYS A 327 -13.80 -18.49 -4.00
N ALA A 328 -13.96 -17.66 -5.03
CA ALA A 328 -13.15 -16.46 -5.26
C ALA A 328 -13.30 -15.45 -4.12
N MET A 329 -14.54 -15.11 -3.76
CA MET A 329 -14.82 -14.17 -2.68
C MET A 329 -14.34 -14.68 -1.33
N ASN A 330 -14.49 -15.98 -1.03
CA ASN A 330 -13.98 -16.55 0.21
C ASN A 330 -12.45 -16.51 0.29
N THR A 331 -11.76 -16.68 -0.84
CA THR A 331 -10.30 -16.52 -0.94
C THR A 331 -9.88 -15.10 -0.54
N VAL A 332 -10.52 -14.07 -1.11
CA VAL A 332 -10.22 -12.67 -0.76
C VAL A 332 -10.54 -12.40 0.70
N LEU A 333 -11.71 -12.83 1.20
CA LEU A 333 -12.12 -12.62 2.59
C LEU A 333 -11.13 -13.23 3.59
N LEU A 334 -10.72 -14.48 3.36
CA LEU A 334 -9.74 -15.16 4.21
C LEU A 334 -8.38 -14.45 4.15
N SER A 335 -7.95 -14.01 2.97
CA SER A 335 -6.72 -13.25 2.78
C SER A 335 -6.75 -11.91 3.55
N SER A 336 -7.86 -11.19 3.51
CA SER A 336 -8.03 -9.92 4.22
C SER A 336 -8.02 -10.11 5.75
N LEU A 337 -8.78 -11.08 6.26
CA LEU A 337 -8.81 -11.40 7.70
C LEU A 337 -7.48 -11.95 8.23
N PHE A 338 -6.67 -12.56 7.36
CA PHE A 338 -5.34 -13.03 7.70
C PHE A 338 -4.30 -11.90 7.72
N SER A 339 -4.38 -10.96 6.79
CA SER A 339 -3.41 -9.87 6.62
C SER A 339 -3.62 -8.74 7.63
N LEU A 340 -4.89 -8.38 7.91
CA LEU A 340 -5.25 -7.25 8.79
C LEU A 340 -4.61 -7.34 10.19
N PRO A 341 -4.69 -8.46 10.94
CA PRO A 341 -4.08 -8.56 12.26
C PRO A 341 -2.55 -8.50 12.25
N ARG A 342 -1.91 -8.92 11.15
CA ARG A 342 -0.44 -8.89 11.01
C ARG A 342 0.09 -7.46 10.88
N ILE A 343 -0.63 -6.60 10.17
CA ILE A 343 -0.28 -5.19 10.01
C ILE A 343 -0.45 -4.47 11.34
N VAL A 344 -1.56 -4.73 12.05
CA VAL A 344 -1.78 -4.19 13.40
C VAL A 344 -0.69 -4.65 14.36
N TYR A 345 -0.32 -5.94 14.31
CA TYR A 345 0.77 -6.49 15.09
C TYR A 345 2.10 -5.76 14.81
N ALA A 346 2.44 -5.53 13.54
CA ALA A 346 3.65 -4.81 13.16
C ALA A 346 3.68 -3.36 13.71
N MET A 347 2.55 -2.63 13.61
CA MET A 347 2.44 -1.28 14.17
C MET A 347 2.49 -1.26 15.72
N ALA A 348 1.89 -2.27 16.37
CA ALA A 348 1.91 -2.40 17.82
C ALA A 348 3.30 -2.77 18.35
N VAL A 349 4.05 -3.60 17.63
CA VAL A 349 5.45 -3.94 17.95
C VAL A 349 6.34 -2.70 17.86
N ASP A 350 6.09 -1.76 16.94
CA ASP A 350 6.83 -0.49 16.85
C ASP A 350 6.40 0.54 17.91
N GLY A 351 5.34 0.25 18.69
CA GLY A 351 4.81 1.14 19.74
C GLY A 351 3.89 2.25 19.23
N LEU A 352 3.62 2.29 17.93
CA LEU A 352 2.72 3.28 17.32
C LEU A 352 1.24 2.95 17.52
N PHE A 353 0.93 1.68 17.86
CA PHE A 353 -0.42 1.21 18.16
C PHE A 353 -0.47 0.49 19.51
N PHE A 354 -1.69 0.28 20.04
CA PHE A 354 -1.88 -0.29 21.38
C PHE A 354 -1.18 -1.65 21.55
N GLN A 355 -0.40 -1.81 22.63
CA GLN A 355 0.43 -3.00 22.87
C GLN A 355 -0.35 -4.31 23.01
N VAL A 356 -1.66 -4.26 23.31
CA VAL A 356 -2.52 -5.45 23.39
C VAL A 356 -2.51 -6.25 22.07
N PHE A 357 -2.37 -5.57 20.94
CA PHE A 357 -2.34 -6.20 19.63
C PHE A 357 -0.97 -6.81 19.26
N ALA A 358 0.07 -6.58 20.06
CA ALA A 358 1.37 -7.21 19.90
C ALA A 358 1.42 -8.63 20.51
N GLN A 359 0.37 -9.09 21.17
CA GLN A 359 0.32 -10.42 21.78
C GLN A 359 -0.10 -11.49 20.76
N VAL A 360 0.70 -12.55 20.65
CA VAL A 360 0.46 -13.70 19.76
C VAL A 360 0.08 -14.93 20.60
N HIS A 361 -0.95 -15.66 20.18
CA HIS A 361 -1.41 -16.84 20.93
C HIS A 361 -0.43 -18.03 20.75
N PRO A 362 0.00 -18.71 21.82
CA PRO A 362 1.11 -19.66 21.79
C PRO A 362 0.87 -20.92 20.95
N ARG A 363 -0.39 -21.40 20.86
CA ARG A 363 -0.71 -22.63 20.11
C ARG A 363 -0.97 -22.40 18.62
N THR A 364 -1.58 -21.27 18.29
CA THR A 364 -2.03 -20.98 16.92
C THR A 364 -1.05 -20.06 16.17
N GLN A 365 -0.17 -19.35 16.89
CA GLN A 365 0.80 -18.39 16.36
C GLN A 365 0.12 -17.23 15.60
N VAL A 366 -1.09 -16.86 16.02
CA VAL A 366 -1.91 -15.80 15.41
C VAL A 366 -2.31 -14.77 16.47
N PRO A 367 -2.32 -13.46 16.16
CA PRO A 367 -2.76 -12.40 17.09
C PRO A 367 -4.30 -12.40 17.26
N MET A 368 -4.77 -13.20 18.23
CA MET A 368 -6.21 -13.42 18.47
C MET A 368 -6.99 -12.14 18.80
N ALA A 369 -6.39 -11.23 19.58
CA ALA A 369 -7.03 -9.95 19.91
C ALA A 369 -7.31 -9.12 18.66
N GLY A 370 -6.39 -9.14 17.69
CA GLY A 370 -6.57 -8.47 16.40
C GLY A 370 -7.72 -9.08 15.60
N ILE A 371 -7.79 -10.41 15.51
CA ILE A 371 -8.89 -11.09 14.79
C ILE A 371 -10.24 -10.78 15.41
N LEU A 372 -10.36 -10.88 16.75
CA LEU A 372 -11.64 -10.67 17.42
C LEU A 372 -12.13 -9.22 17.29
N VAL A 373 -11.26 -8.23 17.52
CA VAL A 373 -11.63 -6.81 17.47
C VAL A 373 -11.89 -6.36 16.04
N PHE A 374 -10.96 -6.63 15.12
CA PHE A 374 -11.10 -6.15 13.74
C PHE A 374 -12.07 -7.01 12.91
N GLY A 375 -12.18 -8.31 13.20
CA GLY A 375 -13.23 -9.16 12.62
C GLY A 375 -14.62 -8.75 13.11
N GLY A 376 -14.76 -8.38 14.39
CA GLY A 376 -15.99 -7.80 14.93
C GLY A 376 -16.34 -6.45 14.29
N LEU A 377 -15.34 -5.57 14.12
CA LEU A 377 -15.53 -4.30 13.42
C LEU A 377 -15.90 -4.50 11.95
N MET A 378 -15.25 -5.44 11.25
CA MET A 378 -15.58 -5.83 9.87
C MET A 378 -17.00 -6.35 9.75
N THR A 379 -17.43 -7.19 10.71
CA THR A 379 -18.80 -7.71 10.81
C THR A 379 -19.81 -6.57 10.97
N CYS A 380 -19.50 -5.60 11.84
CA CYS A 380 -20.34 -4.43 12.05
C CYS A 380 -20.46 -3.58 10.78
N LEU A 381 -19.36 -3.33 10.08
CA LEU A 381 -19.37 -2.59 8.82
C LEU A 381 -20.15 -3.31 7.73
N ALA A 382 -19.99 -4.63 7.61
CA ALA A 382 -20.75 -5.43 6.65
C ALA A 382 -22.24 -5.48 6.99
N LEU A 383 -22.62 -5.43 8.28
CA LEU A 383 -24.01 -5.39 8.69
C LEU A 383 -24.65 -4.03 8.40
N LEU A 384 -23.92 -2.93 8.59
CA LEU A 384 -24.46 -1.57 8.58
C LEU A 384 -24.31 -0.82 7.24
N LEU A 385 -23.34 -1.17 6.40
CA LEU A 385 -22.99 -0.41 5.21
C LEU A 385 -23.24 -1.19 3.92
N ASP A 386 -23.60 -0.43 2.88
CA ASP A 386 -23.88 -1.02 1.57
C ASP A 386 -22.60 -1.27 0.76
N LEU A 387 -22.67 -2.21 -0.20
CA LEU A 387 -21.54 -2.62 -1.03
C LEU A 387 -20.93 -1.43 -1.79
N GLU A 388 -21.76 -0.61 -2.43
CA GLU A 388 -21.28 0.56 -3.19
C GLU A 388 -20.56 1.57 -2.28
N ALA A 389 -21.14 1.83 -1.10
CA ALA A 389 -20.57 2.72 -0.10
C ALA A 389 -19.21 2.20 0.41
N LEU A 390 -19.09 0.89 0.64
CA LEU A 390 -17.85 0.24 1.05
C LEU A 390 -16.79 0.31 -0.07
N VAL A 391 -17.16 -0.04 -1.31
CA VAL A 391 -16.23 -0.01 -2.46
C VAL A 391 -15.69 1.39 -2.72
N GLN A 392 -16.55 2.41 -2.77
CA GLN A 392 -16.09 3.79 -2.97
C GLN A 392 -15.18 4.27 -1.84
N PHE A 393 -15.50 3.91 -0.59
CA PHE A 393 -14.71 4.28 0.57
C PHE A 393 -13.35 3.55 0.65
N LEU A 394 -13.29 2.33 0.15
CA LEU A 394 -12.05 1.59 -0.03
C LEU A 394 -11.16 2.22 -1.10
N SER A 395 -11.73 2.55 -2.28
CA SER A 395 -10.98 3.07 -3.42
C SER A 395 -10.20 4.35 -3.08
N ILE A 396 -10.80 5.29 -2.32
CA ILE A 396 -10.09 6.51 -1.91
C ILE A 396 -8.87 6.20 -1.04
N GLY A 397 -9.00 5.25 -0.10
CA GLY A 397 -7.92 4.82 0.78
C GLY A 397 -6.78 4.21 -0.02
N THR A 398 -7.07 3.24 -0.88
CA THR A 398 -6.05 2.58 -1.70
C THR A 398 -5.35 3.55 -2.66
N LEU A 399 -6.09 4.43 -3.35
CA LEU A 399 -5.51 5.43 -4.26
C LEU A 399 -4.57 6.40 -3.54
N LEU A 400 -4.91 6.77 -2.30
CA LEU A 400 -4.08 7.59 -1.43
C LEU A 400 -2.82 6.83 -0.99
N ALA A 401 -2.94 5.56 -0.59
CA ALA A 401 -1.78 4.74 -0.25
C ALA A 401 -0.82 4.62 -1.45
N TYR A 402 -1.35 4.44 -2.67
CA TYR A 402 -0.55 4.27 -3.87
C TYR A 402 0.16 5.57 -4.28
N THR A 403 -0.50 6.72 -4.11
CA THR A 403 0.16 8.03 -4.29
C THR A 403 1.33 8.19 -3.32
N PHE A 404 1.15 7.87 -2.04
CA PHE A 404 2.23 7.95 -1.06
C PHE A 404 3.40 7.01 -1.38
N VAL A 405 3.14 5.77 -1.79
CA VAL A 405 4.20 4.84 -2.19
C VAL A 405 4.95 5.36 -3.42
N ALA A 406 4.25 5.86 -4.44
CA ALA A 406 4.89 6.47 -5.61
C ALA A 406 5.75 7.68 -5.23
N THR A 407 5.27 8.55 -4.35
CA THR A 407 6.05 9.68 -3.81
C THR A 407 7.27 9.19 -3.01
N SER A 408 7.10 8.17 -2.17
CA SER A 408 8.18 7.61 -1.32
C SER A 408 9.32 7.02 -2.17
N ILE A 409 9.01 6.42 -3.32
CA ILE A 409 10.03 5.90 -4.24
C ILE A 409 10.84 7.02 -4.88
N ILE A 410 10.18 8.12 -5.29
CA ILE A 410 10.88 9.30 -5.78
C ILE A 410 11.83 9.79 -4.69
N VAL A 411 11.31 10.03 -3.48
CA VAL A 411 12.11 10.48 -2.33
C VAL A 411 13.33 9.58 -2.11
N LEU A 412 13.14 8.27 -2.06
CA LEU A 412 14.23 7.33 -1.79
C LEU A 412 15.31 7.32 -2.89
N ARG A 413 14.93 7.49 -4.16
CA ARG A 413 15.89 7.50 -5.28
C ARG A 413 16.79 8.74 -5.31
N PHE A 414 16.38 9.81 -4.64
CA PHE A 414 17.08 11.08 -4.60
C PHE A 414 17.57 11.48 -3.20
N GLN A 415 17.24 10.72 -2.15
CA GLN A 415 17.76 10.92 -0.79
C GLN A 415 19.21 10.42 -0.65
N ARG A 416 19.98 11.14 0.17
CA ARG A 416 21.36 10.81 0.55
C ARG A 416 21.32 9.89 1.78
N THR A 417 22.00 8.75 1.73
CA THR A 417 22.23 7.97 2.96
C THR A 417 23.23 8.74 3.83
N PRO A 418 22.98 8.94 5.14
CA PRO A 418 24.07 9.30 6.04
C PRO A 418 25.14 8.18 5.96
N PRO A 419 26.44 8.52 6.03
CA PRO A 419 27.49 7.52 5.99
C PRO A 419 27.27 6.51 7.12
N SER A 420 27.23 5.23 6.77
CA SER A 420 27.21 4.15 7.75
C SER A 420 28.46 4.27 8.62
N SER A 421 28.28 4.48 9.92
CA SER A 421 29.34 4.30 10.91
C SER A 421 29.62 2.81 11.05
N SER A 422 30.25 2.22 10.04
CA SER A 422 30.71 0.84 10.05
C SER A 422 32.22 0.83 9.76
N SER A 423 32.98 1.55 10.59
CA SER A 423 34.32 1.08 10.94
C SER A 423 34.13 -0.03 11.97
N GLY A 424 34.09 -1.27 11.51
CA GLY A 424 34.24 -2.42 12.40
C GLY A 424 35.56 -2.30 13.17
N PRO A 425 35.66 -2.84 14.40
CA PRO A 425 36.89 -2.76 15.17
C PRO A 425 38.02 -3.43 14.37
N ALA A 426 39.04 -2.66 14.03
CA ALA A 426 40.26 -3.17 13.44
C ALA A 426 40.84 -4.25 14.36
N SER A 427 40.97 -5.46 13.84
CA SER A 427 41.80 -6.51 14.44
C SER A 427 43.23 -5.98 14.60
N PRO A 428 43.87 -6.12 15.78
CA PRO A 428 45.24 -5.72 15.96
C PRO A 428 46.15 -6.82 15.40
N ASP A 429 46.89 -6.52 14.34
CA ASP A 429 48.23 -7.09 14.18
C ASP A 429 49.11 -6.17 13.32
N PRO A 430 50.35 -5.87 13.74
CA PRO A 430 51.20 -4.90 13.07
C PRO A 430 52.13 -5.60 12.08
N SER A 431 52.06 -5.23 10.81
CA SER A 431 53.21 -5.38 9.92
C SER A 431 53.47 -4.06 9.23
N VAL A 432 54.49 -3.37 9.76
CA VAL A 432 55.14 -2.19 9.21
C VAL A 432 55.39 -2.38 7.71
N LYS A 433 54.86 -1.48 6.89
CA LYS A 433 55.41 -1.20 5.56
C LYS A 433 55.79 0.26 5.51
N GLU A 434 57.10 0.48 5.49
CA GLU A 434 57.76 1.76 5.24
C GLU A 434 57.27 2.36 3.91
N TYR A 435 56.83 3.61 3.96
CA TYR A 435 56.62 4.43 2.77
C TYR A 435 57.89 5.24 2.52
N HIS A 436 58.65 4.87 1.49
CA HIS A 436 59.72 5.69 0.93
C HIS A 436 59.33 6.07 -0.50
N SER A 437 58.72 7.23 -0.70
CA SER A 437 58.93 8.08 -1.90
C SER A 437 58.12 9.37 -1.81
N PHE A 438 58.78 10.51 -1.99
CA PHE A 438 58.16 11.84 -2.10
C PHE A 438 57.26 11.99 -3.36
N SER A 439 57.25 10.99 -4.26
CA SER A 439 56.35 10.96 -5.42
C SER A 439 54.91 10.58 -5.10
N ASP A 440 54.62 9.93 -3.96
CA ASP A 440 53.24 9.60 -3.57
C ASP A 440 52.44 10.86 -3.16
N HIS A 441 53.13 11.91 -2.70
CA HIS A 441 52.48 13.18 -2.34
C HIS A 441 52.04 14.02 -3.53
N ILE A 442 52.62 13.81 -4.73
CA ILE A 442 52.21 14.55 -5.94
C ILE A 442 51.03 13.84 -6.64
N GLN A 443 50.87 12.53 -6.46
CA GLN A 443 49.69 11.80 -6.93
C GLN A 443 48.45 12.01 -6.06
N LEU A 444 48.60 12.52 -4.83
CA LEU A 444 47.49 12.93 -3.95
C LEU A 444 46.83 14.26 -4.36
N VAL A 445 47.40 15.01 -5.31
CA VAL A 445 46.78 16.24 -5.87
C VAL A 445 46.28 16.01 -7.31
N GLY A 446 46.72 14.94 -7.99
CA GLY A 446 46.34 14.62 -9.38
C GLY A 446 45.29 13.51 -9.52
N THR A 447 44.77 12.97 -8.41
CA THR A 447 43.85 11.83 -8.41
C THR A 447 42.62 12.12 -7.54
N GLU A 448 41.91 13.22 -7.81
CA GLU A 448 40.45 13.22 -7.64
C GLU A 448 39.84 12.27 -8.68
N GLN A 449 40.13 10.98 -8.57
CA GLN A 449 39.44 9.93 -9.31
C GLN A 449 38.03 9.83 -8.75
N ASP A 450 37.11 10.50 -9.45
CA ASP A 450 35.75 10.05 -9.70
C ASP A 450 35.05 9.38 -8.51
N LEU A 451 34.79 10.16 -7.44
CA LEU A 451 33.70 9.79 -6.54
C LEU A 451 32.44 9.67 -7.39
N ALA A 452 31.91 8.44 -7.51
CA ALA A 452 30.66 8.15 -8.20
C ALA A 452 29.62 9.23 -7.83
N PRO A 453 28.99 9.90 -8.82
CA PRO A 453 28.31 11.14 -8.49
C PRO A 453 27.12 10.87 -7.57
N GLU A 454 27.04 11.66 -6.49
CA GLU A 454 26.16 11.39 -5.36
C GLU A 454 24.66 11.51 -5.74
N PRO A 455 23.79 10.63 -5.20
CA PRO A 455 22.35 10.71 -5.45
C PRO A 455 21.78 12.05 -4.94
N GLY A 456 20.92 12.67 -5.74
CA GLY A 456 20.32 13.97 -5.43
C GLY A 456 21.14 15.20 -5.80
N GLN A 457 22.31 15.05 -6.45
CA GLN A 457 23.02 16.16 -7.12
C GLN A 457 22.59 16.29 -8.60
N LEU A 458 22.82 17.46 -9.23
CA LEU A 458 22.59 17.61 -10.67
C LEU A 458 23.54 16.70 -11.47
N ARG A 459 23.02 16.11 -12.55
CA ARG A 459 23.86 15.33 -13.48
C ARG A 459 25.05 16.18 -13.97
N PRO A 460 26.28 15.64 -14.03
CA PRO A 460 27.47 16.40 -14.42
C PRO A 460 27.32 17.13 -15.77
N ALA A 461 26.63 16.52 -16.73
CA ALA A 461 26.37 17.10 -18.06
C ALA A 461 25.44 18.33 -18.04
N LEU A 462 24.57 18.46 -17.04
CA LEU A 462 23.58 19.54 -16.90
C LEU A 462 24.04 20.64 -15.93
N ARG A 463 25.12 20.38 -15.18
CA ARG A 463 25.75 21.32 -14.25
C ARG A 463 26.10 22.69 -14.86
N PRO A 464 26.61 22.80 -16.11
CA PRO A 464 26.93 24.11 -16.70
C PRO A 464 25.69 24.94 -17.08
N TYR A 465 24.54 24.32 -17.38
CA TYR A 465 23.32 25.02 -17.78
C TYR A 465 22.40 25.37 -16.60
N LEU A 466 22.41 24.57 -15.53
CA LEU A 466 21.50 24.67 -14.38
C LEU A 466 22.23 25.00 -13.07
N GLY A 467 23.33 25.75 -13.14
CA GLY A 467 24.18 26.09 -11.98
C GLY A 467 23.45 26.76 -10.80
N PHE A 468 22.31 27.41 -11.05
CA PHE A 468 21.45 27.97 -9.99
C PHE A 468 20.85 26.89 -9.06
N LEU A 469 20.46 25.73 -9.59
CA LEU A 469 19.92 24.65 -8.77
C LEU A 469 20.98 23.99 -7.88
N GLY A 470 22.27 24.11 -8.24
CA GLY A 470 23.39 23.63 -7.43
C GLY A 470 23.69 24.45 -6.17
N ARG A 471 23.07 25.63 -5.99
CA ARG A 471 23.24 26.47 -4.78
C ARG A 471 22.42 25.99 -3.58
N TYR A 472 21.39 25.16 -3.80
CA TYR A 472 20.55 24.62 -2.73
C TYR A 472 21.22 23.40 -2.07
N ARG A 473 20.92 23.16 -0.78
CA ARG A 473 21.36 21.96 -0.06
C ARG A 473 21.03 20.70 -0.90
N PRO A 474 21.96 19.73 -1.00
CA PRO A 474 21.71 18.50 -1.76
C PRO A 474 20.44 17.81 -1.26
N GLY A 475 19.50 17.51 -2.15
CA GLY A 475 18.19 16.93 -1.83
C GLY A 475 17.05 17.93 -1.54
N ALA A 476 17.32 19.19 -1.17
CA ALA A 476 16.26 20.18 -0.93
C ALA A 476 15.56 20.59 -2.24
N ALA A 477 16.33 20.76 -3.32
CA ALA A 477 15.78 21.05 -4.65
C ALA A 477 14.85 19.94 -5.15
N VAL A 478 15.19 18.68 -4.87
CA VAL A 478 14.38 17.51 -5.20
C VAL A 478 13.08 17.50 -4.39
N ALA A 479 13.15 17.78 -3.09
CA ALA A 479 11.96 17.87 -2.24
C ALA A 479 11.00 18.98 -2.70
N TRP A 480 11.51 20.16 -3.06
CA TRP A 480 10.70 21.24 -3.63
C TRP A 480 10.12 20.87 -4.99
N ALA A 481 10.91 20.27 -5.88
CA ALA A 481 10.45 19.80 -7.18
C ALA A 481 9.34 18.76 -7.04
N LEU A 482 9.46 17.83 -6.08
CA LEU A 482 8.44 16.84 -5.77
C LEU A 482 7.17 17.47 -5.19
N GLY A 483 7.30 18.45 -4.29
CA GLY A 483 6.16 19.21 -3.77
C GLY A 483 5.40 19.94 -4.89
N ILE A 484 6.13 20.58 -5.80
CA ILE A 484 5.56 21.24 -6.99
C ILE A 484 4.92 20.22 -7.93
N LEU A 485 5.53 19.04 -8.11
CA LEU A 485 4.97 17.97 -8.93
C LEU A 485 3.61 17.52 -8.39
N VAL A 486 3.52 17.24 -7.08
CA VAL A 486 2.26 16.83 -6.45
C VAL A 486 1.22 17.96 -6.49
N ALA A 487 1.62 19.19 -6.17
CA ALA A 487 0.71 20.34 -6.21
C ALA A 487 0.19 20.61 -7.63
N SER A 488 1.05 20.54 -8.64
CA SER A 488 0.65 20.69 -10.05
C SER A 488 -0.20 19.52 -10.55
N ALA A 489 0.02 18.30 -10.07
CA ALA A 489 -0.85 17.17 -10.37
C ALA A 489 -2.26 17.34 -9.76
N ILE A 490 -2.36 17.86 -8.54
CA ILE A 490 -3.65 18.18 -7.90
C ILE A 490 -4.37 19.27 -8.70
N THR A 491 -3.69 20.37 -9.03
CA THR A 491 -4.33 21.45 -9.80
C THR A 491 -4.74 20.98 -11.20
N LEU A 492 -3.88 20.24 -11.90
CA LEU A 492 -4.18 19.66 -13.20
C LEU A 492 -5.40 18.73 -13.14
N ALA A 493 -5.45 17.82 -12.15
CA ALA A 493 -6.57 16.92 -11.96
C ALA A 493 -7.87 17.68 -11.61
N CYS A 494 -7.80 18.69 -10.74
CA CYS A 494 -8.96 19.53 -10.41
C CYS A 494 -9.51 20.24 -11.64
N VAL A 495 -8.65 20.77 -12.50
CA VAL A 495 -9.06 21.41 -13.76
C VAL A 495 -9.71 20.39 -14.69
N LEU A 496 -9.08 19.23 -14.91
CA LEU A 496 -9.61 18.18 -15.78
C LEU A 496 -10.97 17.64 -15.31
N VAL A 497 -11.20 17.55 -14.00
CA VAL A 497 -12.41 16.94 -13.43
C VAL A 497 -13.54 17.95 -13.22
N PHE A 498 -13.24 19.15 -12.69
CA PHE A 498 -14.24 20.13 -12.26
C PHE A 498 -14.31 21.39 -13.13
N GLY A 499 -13.40 21.55 -14.10
CA GLY A 499 -13.26 22.78 -14.88
C GLY A 499 -14.53 23.18 -15.62
N ASP A 500 -15.25 22.21 -16.18
CA ASP A 500 -16.50 22.45 -16.92
C ASP A 500 -17.73 22.52 -15.99
N SER A 501 -17.78 21.65 -14.97
CA SER A 501 -19.00 21.40 -14.19
C SER A 501 -19.19 22.34 -12.99
N ALA A 502 -18.13 22.61 -12.21
CA ALA A 502 -18.25 23.27 -10.90
C ALA A 502 -17.52 24.61 -10.83
N LEU A 503 -16.45 24.78 -11.61
CA LEU A 503 -15.64 25.99 -11.57
C LEU A 503 -16.19 27.11 -12.47
N HIS A 504 -17.10 26.80 -13.40
CA HIS A 504 -17.68 27.73 -14.39
C HIS A 504 -16.64 28.73 -14.96
N LEU A 505 -15.42 28.26 -15.20
CA LEU A 505 -14.36 29.13 -15.66
C LEU A 505 -14.68 29.60 -17.09
N PRO A 506 -14.42 30.88 -17.43
CA PRO A 506 -14.46 31.29 -18.82
C PRO A 506 -13.49 30.42 -19.61
N TYR A 507 -13.86 30.03 -20.84
CA TYR A 507 -13.12 29.07 -21.67
C TYR A 507 -11.61 29.39 -21.77
N GLY A 508 -11.25 30.68 -21.86
CA GLY A 508 -9.85 31.13 -21.86
C GLY A 508 -9.13 30.89 -20.53
N GLY A 509 -9.80 31.05 -19.39
CA GLY A 509 -9.24 30.78 -18.07
C GLY A 509 -9.04 29.28 -17.82
N TYR A 510 -9.98 28.44 -18.27
CA TYR A 510 -9.85 26.98 -18.22
C TYR A 510 -8.61 26.51 -18.99
N ILE A 511 -8.47 26.94 -20.25
CA ILE A 511 -7.31 26.58 -21.08
C ILE A 511 -6.01 27.10 -20.49
N LEU A 512 -5.98 28.34 -20.00
CA LEU A 512 -4.78 28.91 -19.39
C LEU A 512 -4.33 28.12 -18.15
N LEU A 513 -5.27 27.76 -17.27
CA LEU A 513 -4.97 27.02 -16.04
C LEU A 513 -4.55 25.57 -16.35
N LEU A 514 -5.18 24.94 -17.35
CA LEU A 514 -4.79 23.62 -17.85
C LEU A 514 -3.37 23.64 -18.42
N LEU A 515 -3.04 24.64 -19.24
CA LEU A 515 -1.72 24.79 -19.83
C LEU A 515 -0.67 25.08 -18.75
N LEU A 516 -0.96 25.99 -17.82
CA LEU A 516 -0.04 26.37 -16.74
C LEU A 516 0.27 25.17 -15.82
N SER A 517 -0.76 24.44 -15.39
CA SER A 517 -0.59 23.25 -14.54
C SER A 517 0.17 22.14 -15.27
N SER A 518 -0.12 21.91 -16.55
CA SER A 518 0.62 20.96 -17.39
C SER A 518 2.10 21.35 -17.56
N VAL A 519 2.39 22.62 -17.80
CA VAL A 519 3.76 23.13 -17.92
C VAL A 519 4.51 23.00 -16.59
N MET A 520 3.88 23.32 -15.45
CA MET A 520 4.47 23.15 -14.12
C MET A 520 4.76 21.68 -13.79
N PHE A 521 3.85 20.78 -14.18
CA PHE A 521 4.04 19.33 -14.03
C PHE A 521 5.20 18.82 -14.88
N LEU A 522 5.28 19.21 -16.16
CA LEU A 522 6.39 18.84 -17.04
C LEU A 522 7.72 19.45 -16.59
N PHE A 523 7.71 20.69 -16.10
CA PHE A 523 8.91 21.38 -15.63
C PHE A 523 9.46 20.72 -14.35
N SER A 524 8.60 20.39 -13.39
CA SER A 524 9.01 19.66 -12.18
C SER A 524 9.54 18.26 -12.50
N LEU A 525 8.91 17.55 -13.45
CA LEU A 525 9.43 16.29 -14.01
C LEU A 525 10.82 16.44 -14.62
N LEU A 526 11.06 17.50 -15.39
CA LEU A 526 12.35 17.78 -16.02
C LEU A 526 13.42 18.08 -14.98
N ILE A 527 13.11 18.89 -13.95
CA ILE A 527 14.03 19.14 -12.82
C ILE A 527 14.39 17.83 -12.14
N LEU A 528 13.41 16.98 -11.87
CA LEU A 528 13.62 15.71 -11.20
C LEU A 528 14.44 14.73 -12.07
N GLY A 529 14.22 14.74 -13.39
CA GLY A 529 15.03 13.99 -14.36
C GLY A 529 16.47 14.50 -14.52
N ALA A 530 16.69 15.79 -14.27
CA ALA A 530 18.02 16.41 -14.31
C ALA A 530 18.90 16.06 -13.10
N HIS A 531 18.30 15.60 -12.00
CA HIS A 531 19.04 15.12 -10.82
C HIS A 531 19.47 13.66 -11.00
N GLN A 532 20.59 13.31 -10.36
CA GLN A 532 21.17 11.98 -10.40
C GLN A 532 20.40 11.04 -9.48
N GLN A 533 19.97 9.92 -10.06
CA GLN A 533 19.22 8.87 -9.38
C GLN A 533 20.17 7.84 -8.78
N ARG A 534 19.81 7.30 -7.61
CA ARG A 534 20.46 6.12 -7.07
C ARG A 534 20.11 4.88 -7.91
N ARG A 535 21.12 4.26 -8.51
CA ARG A 535 20.99 3.00 -9.27
C ARG A 535 21.71 1.89 -8.52
N GLN A 536 20.96 0.96 -7.95
CA GLN A 536 21.49 -0.23 -7.27
C GLN A 536 21.47 -1.43 -8.22
N GLN A 537 22.61 -2.05 -8.48
CA GLN A 537 22.77 -3.07 -9.53
C GLN A 537 22.02 -4.39 -9.23
N ASP A 538 21.72 -4.70 -7.97
CA ASP A 538 21.24 -6.03 -7.55
C ASP A 538 19.74 -6.12 -7.23
N THR A 539 18.91 -5.16 -7.63
CA THR A 539 17.48 -5.15 -7.28
C THR A 539 16.63 -4.59 -8.41
N PHE A 540 15.42 -5.13 -8.59
CA PHE A 540 14.46 -4.63 -9.56
C PHE A 540 14.23 -3.12 -9.36
N GLN A 541 14.17 -2.41 -10.49
CA GLN A 541 14.03 -0.98 -10.55
C GLN A 541 12.99 -0.64 -11.60
N ILE A 542 12.05 0.22 -11.25
CA ILE A 542 11.02 0.70 -12.16
C ILE A 542 11.71 1.40 -13.35
N PRO A 543 11.32 1.10 -14.59
CA PRO A 543 11.79 1.84 -15.75
C PRO A 543 11.28 3.29 -15.74
N MET A 544 11.99 4.20 -16.42
CA MET A 544 11.53 5.57 -16.65
C MET A 544 11.21 6.40 -15.39
N VAL A 545 11.94 6.24 -14.28
CA VAL A 545 11.88 7.22 -13.19
C VAL A 545 12.45 8.56 -13.68
N PRO A 546 11.82 9.71 -13.42
CA PRO A 546 10.65 9.94 -12.54
C PRO A 546 9.27 9.90 -13.20
N LEU A 547 9.17 9.65 -14.50
CA LEU A 547 7.92 9.67 -15.27
C LEU A 547 6.89 8.65 -14.75
N THR A 548 7.29 7.39 -14.54
CA THR A 548 6.36 6.33 -14.16
C THR A 548 5.67 6.58 -12.81
N PRO A 549 6.40 6.90 -11.71
CA PRO A 549 5.76 7.29 -10.45
C PRO A 549 4.95 8.60 -10.54
N ALA A 550 5.39 9.58 -11.33
CA ALA A 550 4.64 10.82 -11.52
C ALA A 550 3.30 10.62 -12.23
N LEU A 551 3.27 9.76 -13.25
CA LEU A 551 2.05 9.41 -13.96
C LEU A 551 1.08 8.62 -13.07
N SER A 552 1.61 7.71 -12.23
CA SER A 552 0.82 7.03 -11.20
C SER A 552 0.18 8.04 -10.23
N ILE A 553 0.95 9.03 -9.74
CA ILE A 553 0.43 10.09 -8.86
C ILE A 553 -0.71 10.87 -9.55
N LEU A 554 -0.50 11.31 -10.80
CA LEU A 554 -1.51 12.07 -11.54
C LEU A 554 -2.81 11.27 -11.76
N LEU A 555 -2.70 10.01 -12.19
CA LEU A 555 -3.86 9.16 -12.44
C LEU A 555 -4.61 8.85 -11.14
N ASN A 556 -3.89 8.53 -10.08
CA ASN A 556 -4.51 8.25 -8.78
C ASN A 556 -5.28 9.48 -8.25
N ILE A 557 -4.71 10.68 -8.37
CA ILE A 557 -5.38 11.93 -7.99
C ILE A 557 -6.63 12.16 -8.86
N CYS A 558 -6.52 11.99 -10.17
CA CYS A 558 -7.66 12.15 -11.08
C CYS A 558 -8.83 11.21 -10.72
N LEU A 559 -8.53 9.94 -10.41
CA LEU A 559 -9.53 8.96 -9.99
C LEU A 559 -10.13 9.31 -8.62
N MET A 560 -9.32 9.80 -7.66
CA MET A 560 -9.83 10.23 -6.35
C MET A 560 -10.84 11.39 -6.46
N LEU A 561 -10.65 12.32 -7.41
CA LEU A 561 -11.56 13.46 -7.60
C LEU A 561 -12.88 13.07 -8.27
N LYS A 562 -12.95 11.90 -8.94
CA LYS A 562 -14.20 11.36 -9.51
C LYS A 562 -15.07 10.63 -8.50
N LEU A 563 -14.59 10.43 -7.26
CA LEU A 563 -15.36 9.81 -6.18
C LEU A 563 -16.35 10.80 -5.55
N SER A 564 -17.39 10.27 -4.91
CA SER A 564 -18.42 11.07 -4.24
C SER A 564 -17.87 11.94 -3.10
N TYR A 565 -18.49 13.09 -2.87
CA TYR A 565 -18.18 13.95 -1.71
C TYR A 565 -18.38 13.24 -0.37
N LEU A 566 -19.37 12.34 -0.27
CA LEU A 566 -19.59 11.54 0.94
C LEU A 566 -18.39 10.64 1.26
N THR A 567 -17.70 10.15 0.22
CA THR A 567 -16.49 9.34 0.35
C THR A 567 -15.35 10.14 0.98
N TRP A 568 -15.16 11.38 0.54
CA TRP A 568 -14.18 12.31 1.12
C TRP A 568 -14.48 12.66 2.58
N LEU A 569 -15.75 12.85 2.92
CA LEU A 569 -16.17 13.11 4.30
C LEU A 569 -15.85 11.93 5.21
N ARG A 570 -16.25 10.71 4.82
CA ARG A 570 -15.98 9.46 5.57
C ARG A 570 -14.49 9.25 5.78
N PHE A 571 -13.70 9.45 4.74
CA PHE A 571 -12.25 9.31 4.78
C PHE A 571 -11.58 10.37 5.67
N SER A 572 -12.06 11.61 5.63
CA SER A 572 -11.55 12.67 6.51
C SER A 572 -11.82 12.36 7.98
N ILE A 573 -13.03 11.86 8.31
CA ILE A 573 -13.37 11.43 9.68
C ILE A 573 -12.44 10.30 10.13
N TRP A 574 -12.21 9.31 9.26
CA TRP A 574 -11.31 8.20 9.57
C TRP A 574 -9.86 8.65 9.80
N LEU A 575 -9.34 9.55 8.97
CA LEU A 575 -8.00 10.12 9.16
C LEU A 575 -7.90 10.92 10.46
N LEU A 576 -8.94 11.66 10.83
CA LEU A 576 -8.99 12.40 12.10
C LEU A 576 -8.95 11.45 13.31
N ILE A 577 -9.65 10.31 13.25
CA ILE A 577 -9.57 9.27 14.28
C ILE A 577 -8.14 8.72 14.38
N GLY A 578 -7.50 8.43 13.24
CA GLY A 578 -6.12 7.97 13.21
C GLY A 578 -5.15 8.98 13.83
N LEU A 579 -5.25 10.25 13.44
CA LEU A 579 -4.45 11.32 14.03
C LEU A 579 -4.68 11.44 15.54
N ALA A 580 -5.92 11.31 16.01
CA ALA A 580 -6.22 11.31 17.45
C ALA A 580 -5.54 10.14 18.19
N VAL A 581 -5.55 8.93 17.60
CA VAL A 581 -4.84 7.76 18.16
C VAL A 581 -3.33 7.99 18.18
N TYR A 582 -2.75 8.53 17.11
CA TYR A 582 -1.33 8.81 17.02
C TYR A 582 -0.86 9.84 18.05
N PHE A 583 -1.54 10.99 18.12
CA PHE A 583 -1.18 12.05 19.07
C PHE A 583 -1.50 11.67 20.52
N GLY A 584 -2.54 10.87 20.75
CA GLY A 584 -2.95 10.39 22.07
C GLY A 584 -2.04 9.29 22.61
N TYR A 585 -1.59 8.37 21.77
CA TYR A 585 -0.86 7.16 22.19
C TYR A 585 0.47 6.98 21.45
N GLY A 586 0.45 6.96 20.11
CA GLY A 586 1.58 6.53 19.27
C GLY A 586 2.85 7.37 19.47
N ILE A 587 2.74 8.70 19.46
CA ILE A 587 3.88 9.61 19.61
C ILE A 587 4.63 9.45 20.94
N TRP A 588 3.92 8.99 21.99
CA TRP A 588 4.49 8.81 23.33
C TRP A 588 5.11 7.43 23.51
N HIS A 589 4.51 6.39 22.90
CA HIS A 589 4.90 4.98 23.05
C HIS A 589 5.80 4.45 21.93
N SER A 590 6.09 5.26 20.90
CA SER A 590 7.04 4.93 19.84
C SER A 590 8.36 4.45 20.41
N LYS A 591 8.85 3.28 19.96
CA LYS A 591 10.14 2.74 20.38
C LYS A 591 11.30 3.64 19.98
N GLU A 592 11.18 4.35 18.86
CA GLU A 592 12.21 5.27 18.40
C GLU A 592 12.30 6.51 19.31
N ASN A 593 11.18 6.93 19.91
CA ASN A 593 11.17 7.94 20.98
C ASN A 593 12.00 7.50 22.20
N GLN A 594 11.95 6.21 22.53
CA GLN A 594 12.67 5.64 23.66
C GLN A 594 14.16 5.42 23.36
N ARG A 595 14.56 5.24 22.10
CA ARG A 595 15.96 5.13 21.66
C ARG A 595 16.72 6.47 21.67
N GLU A 596 16.05 7.58 21.38
CA GLU A 596 16.66 8.92 21.47
C GLU A 596 16.95 9.36 22.92
N LEU A 597 16.24 8.82 23.91
CA LEU A 597 16.37 9.22 25.33
C LEU A 597 17.71 8.75 25.98
N PRO A 598 18.23 7.53 25.73
CA PRO A 598 19.54 7.10 26.20
C PRO A 598 20.72 7.91 25.63
N GLU A 599 20.77 8.19 24.32
CA GLU A 599 21.95 8.81 23.68
C GLU A 599 22.23 10.25 24.15
N LEU A 600 21.19 11.00 24.52
CA LEU A 600 21.32 12.32 25.15
C LEU A 600 21.86 12.26 26.59
N THR A 601 21.80 11.09 27.23
CA THR A 601 22.33 10.88 28.58
C THR A 601 23.80 10.44 28.53
N THR A 602 24.20 9.68 27.51
CA THR A 602 25.60 9.25 27.29
C THR A 602 26.49 10.32 26.67
N THR A 603 25.93 11.37 26.05
CA THR A 603 26.71 12.52 25.54
C THR A 603 27.09 13.54 26.62
N ARG A 604 26.66 13.34 27.87
CA ARG A 604 27.30 13.95 29.06
C ARG A 604 28.47 13.10 29.54
N TYR A 605 29.51 12.95 28.71
CA TYR A 605 30.82 12.70 29.28
C TYR A 605 31.28 14.00 29.95
N VAL A 606 31.46 13.90 31.26
CA VAL A 606 32.12 14.92 32.08
C VAL A 606 33.55 15.05 31.55
N VAL A 607 33.83 16.14 30.83
CA VAL A 607 35.20 16.57 30.59
C VAL A 607 35.72 17.06 31.94
N PHE A 608 36.38 16.18 32.68
CA PHE A 608 37.24 16.60 33.77
C PHE A 608 38.44 17.34 33.15
N PRO A 609 38.74 18.59 33.57
CA PRO A 609 39.96 19.25 33.13
C PRO A 609 41.11 18.62 33.91
N SER A 610 41.76 17.59 33.37
CA SER A 610 43.03 17.11 33.91
C SER A 610 44.16 17.74 33.11
N THR A 611 44.70 18.81 33.70
CA THR A 611 45.96 19.45 33.38
C THR A 611 47.11 18.44 33.47
N ASN A 612 48.03 18.52 32.50
CA ASN A 612 49.42 18.03 32.48
C ASN A 612 49.68 16.52 32.60
N LEU A 613 50.16 15.96 31.49
CA LEU A 613 50.81 14.66 31.42
C LEU A 613 52.33 14.90 31.35
N GLU A 614 53.01 14.83 32.49
CA GLU A 614 54.45 14.57 32.54
C GLU A 614 54.75 13.57 33.66
N GLU A 615 55.43 12.50 33.22
CA GLU A 615 56.34 11.64 33.97
C GLU A 615 55.85 10.55 34.94
N THR A 616 56.59 9.43 34.81
CA THR A 616 56.86 8.33 35.75
C THR A 616 55.95 7.10 35.78
N VAL A 617 56.43 6.10 35.04
CA VAL A 617 56.35 4.65 35.21
C VAL A 617 56.22 4.19 36.67
N GLN A 618 55.19 3.37 36.97
CA GLN A 618 55.35 2.20 37.85
C GLN A 618 54.18 1.21 37.70
N THR A 619 54.55 -0.03 37.36
CA THR A 619 53.74 -1.25 37.34
C THR A 619 53.20 -1.59 38.73
N VAL A 620 51.90 -1.83 38.88
CA VAL A 620 51.32 -2.42 40.09
C VAL A 620 50.37 -3.56 39.72
N GLN A 621 50.78 -4.78 40.08
CA GLN A 621 49.99 -6.02 40.09
C GLN A 621 48.79 -5.92 41.04
N PRO A 622 47.74 -6.76 40.87
CA PRO A 622 46.61 -6.80 41.79
C PRO A 622 46.98 -7.49 43.13
N PRO A 623 46.44 -7.03 44.28
CA PRO A 623 46.81 -7.57 45.58
C PRO A 623 46.14 -8.90 45.92
N SER A 624 46.94 -9.77 46.50
CA SER A 624 46.62 -11.04 47.14
C SER A 624 45.80 -10.85 48.43
N GLN A 625 45.00 -11.88 48.73
CA GLN A 625 44.20 -12.04 49.94
C GLN A 625 45.06 -12.01 51.22
N LEU A 626 44.64 -11.24 52.22
CA LEU A 626 45.14 -11.27 53.61
C LEU A 626 44.34 -12.30 54.43
N PRO A 627 44.97 -13.06 55.35
CA PRO A 627 44.30 -13.96 56.27
C PRO A 627 43.83 -13.23 57.54
N SER A 628 42.64 -13.59 58.02
CA SER A 628 42.10 -13.20 59.32
C SER A 628 42.66 -14.10 60.42
N GLN A 629 43.26 -13.49 61.44
CA GLN A 629 43.66 -14.15 62.68
C GLN A 629 43.23 -13.24 63.84
N GLU A 630 42.27 -13.68 64.66
CA GLU A 630 42.04 -13.07 65.97
C GLU A 630 41.60 -14.14 67.00
N SER A 631 42.48 -14.30 67.99
CA SER A 631 42.27 -14.60 69.41
C SER A 631 41.34 -15.73 69.88
N SER A 632 41.96 -16.77 70.45
CA SER A 632 41.47 -17.55 71.60
C SER A 632 41.60 -16.73 72.91
N PRO A 633 40.94 -17.08 74.04
CA PRO A 633 41.31 -18.25 74.87
C PRO A 633 40.16 -18.97 75.63
N THR A 634 40.47 -20.19 76.16
CA THR A 634 39.94 -20.88 77.40
C THR A 634 38.42 -20.99 77.62
N GLU A 635 37.80 -22.12 77.95
CA GLU A 635 38.16 -23.40 78.62
C GLU A 635 37.55 -24.62 77.92
#